data_AF-A0A3M8SSX4-F1
#
_entry.id   AF-A0A3M8SSX4-F1
#
_cell.length_a   1.000
_cell.length_b   1.000
_cell.length_c   1.000
_cell.angle_alpha   90.00
_cell.angle_beta   90.00
_cell.angle_gamma   90.00
#
_symmetry.space_group_name_H-M   'P 1'
#
loop_
_entity.id
_entity.type
_entity.pdbx_description
1 polymer ?
#
loop_
_entity_poly.entity_id
_entity_poly.type
_entity_poly.pdbx_seq_one_letter_code
_entity_poly.pdbx_strand_id
1 'polypeptide(L)'
;MDREMRMKPSLPLYSAVTLVTGALFACLPMQAIAAGPAIVANAAAPKPMKIADQRSVSLSLRAGGPGLVAQPMQVIRTADAAFIKVHFDHFSLPAGVTLEVSSPDRREVYRYSKQSLDRHTVDGALGQNGATSFSAMSIQGPVAVLRLVGTATEAWTARHGVTVSRYLEGYPERMIPELDNAGLLGDVTSKSVCGVQDARGAACYSSSEPAAFDRTRPVGRMLSGSGSLCTVWRVGPDNRLFTNNHCLSTSSAVAGSEFWFNYQASSCGGSVATPTKVTGNTMLATDASLDYTLFTVNNFSALAPFGWLGLDISTQAVGAKLYIAGHPAGRPKELSVVSDQNGGGYCQVDNANAEGGLDLGYYCDTEGGSSGSPVIARNSNKAIALHHFGGCLNSGAKIALIWPQVASHFGNVVPDGDNGGGNAPPAANFGAAVSGLSVAFTDSSTDSDGTIASRSWNFGDGTTSTATNPSKTYSAAGTYTVTLTVTDDDGATNTKSQSVSVGTVGNVLTKGVPVTGLSAAAGASLNYTMVVPTGASNLTFTMSGGTGDADMYVKFGSAPTDTVYDCRPYTGGNAETCTFAAPQAGTYHVRLKGYSAFSGVSLVGDYGTGGGGTQTYSNAADYTISDNATVDSPITVSGRTGTAPSNASVTVAIVHTYQGDLKVDLVAPDGSLYNLHNRTGGSADNINKTVTLNLSTEALNGTWKLRVNDNAGGDTGKIDSWSITF
;
A
#
# COMPACT_ATOMS: atom_id res chain seq x y z
N MET A 1 -81.66 -31.69 41.74
CA MET A 1 -80.45 -32.38 42.22
C MET A 1 -79.31 -31.39 42.02
N ASP A 2 -79.27 -30.35 42.85
CA ASP A 2 -78.51 -30.21 44.12
C ASP A 2 -77.19 -29.46 43.86
N ARG A 3 -77.11 -28.15 44.20
CA ARG A 3 -76.71 -27.52 45.48
C ARG A 3 -75.17 -27.43 45.63
N GLU A 4 -74.62 -26.22 45.51
CA GLU A 4 -74.12 -25.33 46.60
C GLU A 4 -72.64 -25.64 46.97
N MET A 5 -71.73 -24.74 47.38
CA MET A 5 -71.80 -23.50 48.18
C MET A 5 -70.40 -22.80 48.13
N ARG A 6 -70.28 -21.46 47.98
CA ARG A 6 -69.98 -20.39 48.99
C ARG A 6 -68.52 -20.30 49.52
N MET A 7 -67.96 -19.18 50.00
CA MET A 7 -68.10 -17.71 49.91
C MET A 7 -66.94 -17.08 50.77
N LYS A 8 -66.60 -15.80 50.46
CA LYS A 8 -65.80 -14.73 51.14
C LYS A 8 -65.93 -14.62 52.70
N PRO A 9 -65.21 -13.74 53.50
CA PRO A 9 -64.86 -12.31 53.24
C PRO A 9 -63.64 -11.67 53.99
N SER A 10 -63.71 -10.34 54.22
CA SER A 10 -62.76 -9.20 54.32
C SER A 10 -62.31 -8.68 55.72
N LEU A 11 -61.16 -7.92 55.76
CA LEU A 11 -60.70 -6.77 56.64
C LEU A 11 -60.82 -6.86 58.20
N PRO A 12 -59.88 -6.31 59.03
CA PRO A 12 -59.75 -4.84 59.30
C PRO A 12 -58.36 -4.30 59.82
N LEU A 13 -58.36 -3.03 60.25
CA LEU A 13 -57.27 -2.11 60.69
C LEU A 13 -56.76 -2.26 62.16
N TYR A 14 -55.64 -1.55 62.43
CA TYR A 14 -55.12 -0.91 63.68
C TYR A 14 -54.34 -1.73 64.73
N SER A 15 -53.06 -1.39 64.93
CA SER A 15 -52.51 -0.89 66.22
C SER A 15 -51.03 -0.48 66.10
N ALA A 16 -50.68 0.62 66.78
CA ALA A 16 -49.32 1.11 66.98
C ALA A 16 -48.72 0.54 68.27
N VAL A 17 -47.43 0.19 68.27
CA VAL A 17 -46.58 0.09 69.47
C VAL A 17 -45.17 0.57 69.13
N THR A 18 -44.65 1.44 69.99
CA THR A 18 -43.35 2.13 69.90
C THR A 18 -42.30 1.44 70.80
N LEU A 19 -41.02 1.64 70.45
CA LEU A 19 -39.75 1.44 71.18
C LEU A 19 -39.14 0.02 71.22
N VAL A 20 -37.93 -0.15 70.66
CA VAL A 20 -36.62 0.02 71.34
C VAL A 20 -35.47 0.03 70.32
N THR A 21 -34.68 1.12 70.38
CA THR A 21 -33.28 1.44 69.97
C THR A 21 -32.41 0.50 69.13
N GLY A 22 -31.65 1.09 68.17
CA GLY A 22 -30.29 0.62 67.85
C GLY A 22 -29.69 1.00 66.47
N ALA A 23 -28.85 2.03 66.45
CA ALA A 23 -27.79 2.37 65.48
C ALA A 23 -28.14 3.04 64.12
N LEU A 24 -27.75 4.32 64.05
CA LEU A 24 -27.72 5.19 62.86
C LEU A 24 -26.64 4.75 61.86
N PHE A 25 -27.03 4.61 60.59
CA PHE A 25 -26.23 5.03 59.43
C PHE A 25 -27.15 5.91 58.58
N ALA A 26 -26.87 7.21 58.56
CA ALA A 26 -27.69 8.19 57.84
C ALA A 26 -27.50 8.05 56.33
N CYS A 27 -28.52 7.53 55.65
CA CYS A 27 -28.72 7.70 54.21
C CYS A 27 -29.42 9.04 53.99
N LEU A 28 -28.70 10.03 53.43
CA LEU A 28 -29.30 11.30 53.01
C LEU A 28 -30.20 11.04 51.78
N PRO A 29 -31.44 11.56 51.75
CA PRO A 29 -32.30 11.43 50.59
C PRO A 29 -31.73 12.25 49.43
N MET A 30 -31.61 11.58 48.28
CA MET A 30 -31.28 12.17 46.99
C MET A 30 -32.25 13.32 46.71
N GLN A 31 -31.76 14.56 46.81
CA GLN A 31 -32.51 15.75 46.46
C GLN A 31 -32.97 15.63 45.00
N ALA A 32 -34.27 15.77 44.79
CA ALA A 32 -34.83 15.97 43.46
C ALA A 32 -34.12 17.17 42.82
N ILE A 33 -33.35 16.90 41.76
CA ILE A 33 -32.80 17.94 40.91
C ILE A 33 -33.99 18.67 40.30
N ALA A 34 -34.06 19.97 40.57
CA ALA A 34 -35.08 20.86 40.05
C ALA A 34 -35.20 20.71 38.53
N ALA A 35 -36.44 20.69 38.05
CA ALA A 35 -36.76 20.73 36.63
C ALA A 35 -35.88 21.78 35.93
N GLY A 36 -35.16 21.34 34.89
CA GLY A 36 -34.42 22.23 34.01
C GLY A 36 -35.33 23.33 33.45
N PRO A 37 -34.75 24.45 32.99
CA PRO A 37 -35.53 25.57 32.49
C PRO A 37 -36.50 25.09 31.41
N ALA A 38 -37.75 25.55 31.51
CA ALA A 38 -38.79 25.28 30.53
C ALA A 38 -38.26 25.60 29.13
N ILE A 39 -38.22 24.57 28.28
CA ILE A 39 -37.84 24.65 26.87
C ILE A 39 -38.83 25.61 26.21
N VAL A 40 -38.35 26.78 25.82
CA VAL A 40 -39.10 27.66 24.91
C VAL A 40 -39.23 26.88 23.61
N ALA A 41 -40.46 26.70 23.12
CA ALA A 41 -40.72 25.98 21.89
C ALA A 41 -39.88 26.57 20.75
N ASN A 42 -38.90 25.80 20.28
CA ASN A 42 -38.03 26.18 19.18
C ASN A 42 -38.85 26.28 17.89
N ALA A 43 -38.38 27.08 16.94
CA ALA A 43 -38.97 27.21 15.61
C ALA A 43 -39.32 25.83 15.02
N ALA A 44 -40.43 25.74 14.29
CA ALA A 44 -40.87 24.47 13.69
C ALA A 44 -39.72 23.85 12.88
N ALA A 45 -39.43 22.57 13.11
CA ALA A 45 -38.38 21.86 12.40
C ALA A 45 -38.53 22.04 10.88
N PRO A 46 -37.43 22.20 10.14
CA PRO A 46 -37.49 22.44 8.71
C PRO A 46 -38.13 21.24 8.01
N LYS A 47 -38.84 21.50 6.91
CA LYS A 47 -39.41 20.42 6.10
C LYS A 47 -38.39 19.94 5.07
N PRO A 48 -38.33 18.63 4.78
CA PRO A 48 -37.49 18.11 3.71
C PRO A 48 -37.82 18.78 2.37
N MET A 49 -36.80 19.09 1.57
CA MET A 49 -37.00 19.69 0.25
C MET A 49 -37.78 18.73 -0.65
N LYS A 50 -38.82 19.22 -1.32
CA LYS A 50 -39.54 18.47 -2.35
C LYS A 50 -38.77 18.50 -3.68
N ILE A 51 -38.53 17.34 -4.29
CA ILE A 51 -37.81 17.19 -5.58
C ILE A 51 -38.54 16.37 -6.63
N ALA A 52 -39.76 15.95 -6.32
CA ALA A 52 -40.57 15.24 -7.28
C ALA A 52 -42.05 15.53 -7.05
N ASP A 53 -42.80 15.49 -8.14
CA ASP A 53 -44.25 15.44 -8.09
C ASP A 53 -44.73 14.01 -8.26
N GLN A 54 -45.77 13.65 -7.52
CA GLN A 54 -46.53 12.45 -7.84
C GLN A 54 -47.41 12.73 -9.05
N ARG A 55 -47.26 11.92 -10.10
CA ARG A 55 -48.09 11.95 -11.31
C ARG A 55 -48.96 10.72 -11.38
N SER A 56 -50.18 10.91 -11.86
CA SER A 56 -51.10 9.80 -12.14
C SER A 56 -50.80 9.20 -13.51
N VAL A 57 -50.94 7.88 -13.61
CA VAL A 57 -50.86 7.13 -14.87
C VAL A 57 -51.84 5.96 -14.78
N SER A 58 -52.21 5.34 -15.90
CA SER A 58 -53.01 4.11 -15.87
C SER A 58 -52.31 3.07 -16.73
N LEU A 59 -51.40 2.30 -16.11
CA LEU A 59 -50.70 1.21 -16.78
C LEU A 59 -51.09 -0.11 -16.14
N SER A 60 -51.31 -1.12 -16.98
CA SER A 60 -51.44 -2.48 -16.53
C SER A 60 -50.66 -3.42 -17.43
N LEU A 61 -49.89 -4.31 -16.80
CA LEU A 61 -49.19 -5.40 -17.48
C LEU A 61 -49.88 -6.71 -17.05
N ARG A 62 -50.55 -7.37 -17.99
CA ARG A 62 -51.27 -8.63 -17.77
C ARG A 62 -51.04 -9.58 -18.95
N ALA A 63 -51.33 -10.86 -18.74
CA ALA A 63 -51.47 -11.80 -19.85
C ALA A 63 -52.73 -11.50 -20.66
N GLY A 64 -52.63 -11.60 -21.99
CA GLY A 64 -53.78 -11.50 -22.89
C GLY A 64 -54.61 -12.78 -22.88
N GLY A 65 -55.26 -13.14 -21.79
CA GLY A 65 -56.10 -14.35 -21.74
C GLY A 65 -55.36 -15.67 -22.04
N PRO A 66 -56.10 -16.80 -22.19
CA PRO A 66 -55.50 -18.12 -22.35
C PRO A 66 -54.79 -18.24 -23.70
N GLY A 67 -53.45 -18.32 -23.70
CA GLY A 67 -52.65 -18.61 -24.89
C GLY A 67 -52.10 -17.40 -25.66
N LEU A 68 -52.26 -16.15 -25.20
CA LEU A 68 -51.59 -14.99 -25.83
C LEU A 68 -50.42 -14.46 -24.99
N VAL A 69 -49.41 -14.00 -25.73
CA VAL A 69 -48.18 -13.35 -25.27
C VAL A 69 -48.54 -12.14 -24.40
N ALA A 70 -47.90 -12.02 -23.22
CA ALA A 70 -48.07 -10.87 -22.33
C ALA A 70 -47.79 -9.56 -23.08
N GLN A 71 -48.48 -8.46 -22.73
CA GLN A 71 -48.06 -7.11 -23.16
C GLN A 71 -46.64 -6.89 -22.63
N PRO A 72 -45.60 -7.02 -23.46
CA PRO A 72 -44.28 -7.26 -22.93
C PRO A 72 -43.70 -5.97 -22.37
N MET A 73 -44.20 -4.79 -22.77
CA MET A 73 -43.58 -3.52 -22.44
C MET A 73 -44.62 -2.40 -22.23
N GLN A 74 -44.38 -1.57 -21.22
CA GLN A 74 -45.03 -0.27 -20.99
C GLN A 74 -43.93 0.77 -20.77
N VAL A 75 -44.19 2.01 -21.13
CA VAL A 75 -43.20 3.09 -21.03
C VAL A 75 -43.83 4.29 -20.33
N ILE A 76 -43.17 4.77 -19.28
CA ILE A 76 -43.44 6.08 -18.68
C ILE A 76 -42.39 7.02 -19.23
N ARG A 77 -42.84 8.13 -19.84
CA ARG A 77 -41.97 9.17 -20.39
C ARG A 77 -42.47 10.53 -19.93
N THR A 78 -41.55 11.35 -19.45
CA THR A 78 -41.74 12.77 -19.18
C THR A 78 -40.70 13.56 -19.99
N ALA A 79 -40.88 14.87 -20.19
CA ALA A 79 -40.04 15.61 -21.13
C ALA A 79 -38.61 15.84 -20.59
N ASP A 80 -38.46 15.93 -19.26
CA ASP A 80 -37.25 16.44 -18.61
C ASP A 80 -37.03 15.89 -17.19
N ALA A 81 -37.72 14.83 -16.76
CA ALA A 81 -37.53 14.36 -15.39
C ALA A 81 -36.10 13.89 -15.12
N ALA A 82 -35.56 14.28 -13.97
CA ALA A 82 -34.26 13.81 -13.50
C ALA A 82 -34.28 12.32 -13.15
N PHE A 83 -35.44 11.81 -12.73
CA PHE A 83 -35.69 10.39 -12.50
C PHE A 83 -37.19 10.08 -12.54
N ILE A 84 -37.51 8.80 -12.71
CA ILE A 84 -38.86 8.24 -12.56
C ILE A 84 -38.84 7.14 -11.51
N LYS A 85 -39.67 7.25 -10.46
CA LYS A 85 -39.86 6.17 -9.46
C LYS A 85 -41.28 5.64 -9.55
N VAL A 86 -41.42 4.37 -9.91
CA VAL A 86 -42.71 3.75 -10.21
C VAL A 86 -43.32 3.16 -8.93
N HIS A 87 -44.63 3.39 -8.74
CA HIS A 87 -45.41 2.80 -7.66
C HIS A 87 -46.29 1.67 -8.19
N PHE A 88 -46.19 0.48 -7.61
CA PHE A 88 -47.10 -0.62 -7.92
C PHE A 88 -48.22 -0.65 -6.90
N ASP A 89 -49.46 -0.45 -7.35
CA ASP A 89 -50.65 -0.61 -6.51
C ASP A 89 -51.06 -2.08 -6.38
N HIS A 90 -50.72 -2.86 -7.41
CA HIS A 90 -50.88 -4.30 -7.44
C HIS A 90 -49.71 -4.93 -8.17
N PHE A 91 -49.09 -5.92 -7.56
CA PHE A 91 -48.02 -6.72 -8.11
C PHE A 91 -48.28 -8.19 -7.81
N SER A 92 -48.55 -8.97 -8.85
CA SER A 92 -48.71 -10.42 -8.75
C SER A 92 -48.30 -11.06 -10.06
N LEU A 93 -47.21 -11.83 -10.06
CA LEU A 93 -46.70 -12.52 -11.25
C LEU A 93 -46.66 -14.03 -11.00
N PRO A 94 -46.89 -14.85 -12.04
CA PRO A 94 -46.64 -16.27 -11.94
C PRO A 94 -45.13 -16.55 -11.77
N ALA A 95 -44.80 -17.68 -11.15
CA ALA A 95 -43.44 -18.20 -11.09
C ALA A 95 -42.82 -18.28 -12.50
N GLY A 96 -41.52 -17.95 -12.60
CA GLY A 96 -40.79 -17.91 -13.87
C GLY A 96 -40.95 -16.60 -14.67
N VAL A 97 -41.80 -15.68 -14.23
CA VAL A 97 -41.95 -14.33 -14.82
C VAL A 97 -41.39 -13.27 -13.89
N THR A 98 -40.67 -12.32 -14.49
CA THR A 98 -40.04 -11.18 -13.81
C THR A 98 -40.46 -9.88 -14.50
N LEU A 99 -40.80 -8.86 -13.72
CA LEU A 99 -40.90 -7.50 -14.19
C LEU A 99 -39.52 -6.83 -14.12
N GLU A 100 -39.05 -6.34 -15.26
CA GLU A 100 -37.91 -5.42 -15.36
C GLU A 100 -38.41 -3.98 -15.41
N VAL A 101 -37.87 -3.11 -14.55
CA VAL A 101 -37.98 -1.65 -14.65
C VAL A 101 -36.60 -1.13 -15.04
N SER A 102 -36.48 -0.47 -16.19
CA SER A 102 -35.16 -0.10 -16.73
C SER A 102 -35.12 1.26 -17.41
N SER A 103 -33.93 1.82 -17.53
CA SER A 103 -33.62 2.86 -18.50
C SER A 103 -33.79 2.31 -19.94
N PRO A 104 -34.02 3.16 -20.96
CA PRO A 104 -34.17 2.71 -22.35
C PRO A 104 -32.92 2.00 -22.91
N ASP A 105 -31.73 2.47 -22.52
CA ASP A 105 -30.44 1.88 -22.89
C ASP A 105 -30.05 0.65 -22.06
N ARG A 106 -30.90 0.30 -21.08
CA ARG A 106 -30.73 -0.82 -20.15
C ARG A 106 -29.44 -0.78 -19.32
N ARG A 107 -28.80 0.38 -19.17
CA ARG A 107 -27.67 0.54 -18.23
C ARG A 107 -28.13 0.49 -16.77
N GLU A 108 -29.38 0.85 -16.51
CA GLU A 108 -30.04 0.69 -15.22
C GLU A 108 -31.23 -0.26 -15.36
N VAL A 109 -31.22 -1.37 -14.61
CA VAL A 109 -32.29 -2.39 -14.65
C VAL A 109 -32.53 -2.95 -13.25
N TYR A 110 -33.78 -2.86 -12.79
CA TYR A 110 -34.26 -3.48 -11.55
C TYR A 110 -35.28 -4.57 -11.87
N ARG A 111 -35.24 -5.67 -11.10
CA ARG A 111 -36.01 -6.89 -11.37
C ARG A 111 -36.87 -7.24 -10.18
N TYR A 112 -38.14 -7.53 -10.44
CA TYR A 112 -39.13 -7.89 -9.44
C TYR A 112 -39.85 -9.16 -9.90
N SER A 113 -39.93 -10.15 -9.03
CA SER A 113 -40.60 -11.43 -9.27
C SER A 113 -41.30 -11.89 -8.01
N LYS A 114 -42.07 -12.97 -8.11
CA LYS A 114 -42.71 -13.61 -6.95
C LYS A 114 -41.69 -14.08 -5.90
N GLN A 115 -40.50 -14.48 -6.33
CA GLN A 115 -39.45 -15.04 -5.46
C GLN A 115 -38.43 -14.00 -4.99
N SER A 116 -38.27 -12.91 -5.72
CA SER A 116 -37.29 -11.86 -5.43
C SER A 116 -37.93 -10.50 -5.67
N LEU A 117 -38.14 -9.78 -4.58
CA LEU A 117 -38.50 -8.37 -4.56
C LEU A 117 -37.29 -7.55 -4.07
N ASP A 118 -36.07 -8.03 -4.29
CA ASP A 118 -34.88 -7.36 -3.78
C ASP A 118 -34.78 -5.96 -4.42
N ARG A 119 -34.53 -4.93 -3.61
CA ARG A 119 -34.50 -3.52 -4.03
C ARG A 119 -35.88 -2.95 -4.39
N HIS A 120 -36.82 -3.10 -3.48
CA HIS A 120 -38.03 -2.27 -3.42
C HIS A 120 -38.01 -1.40 -2.17
N THR A 121 -38.83 -0.36 -2.17
CA THR A 121 -39.10 0.45 -0.98
C THR A 121 -40.56 0.28 -0.57
N VAL A 122 -40.82 0.27 0.74
CA VAL A 122 -42.16 0.13 1.32
C VAL A 122 -42.43 1.29 2.25
N ASP A 123 -43.40 2.12 1.87
CA ASP A 123 -43.93 3.16 2.74
C ASP A 123 -45.39 2.85 3.10
N GLY A 124 -45.60 2.39 4.33
CA GLY A 124 -46.92 2.16 4.90
C GLY A 124 -47.79 3.42 4.95
N ALA A 125 -47.19 4.62 5.03
CA ALA A 125 -47.94 5.87 4.93
C ALA A 125 -48.56 6.08 3.54
N LEU A 126 -48.02 5.43 2.51
CA LEU A 126 -48.57 5.38 1.16
C LEU A 126 -49.52 4.19 0.94
N GLY A 127 -49.81 3.40 1.98
CA GLY A 127 -50.67 2.21 1.92
C GLY A 127 -49.98 0.96 1.35
N GLN A 128 -48.64 0.93 1.33
CA GLN A 128 -47.88 -0.19 0.79
C GLN A 128 -47.73 -1.31 1.80
N ASN A 129 -47.71 -2.56 1.30
CA ASN A 129 -47.61 -3.76 2.12
C ASN A 129 -46.33 -4.58 1.86
N GLY A 130 -45.52 -4.18 0.88
CA GLY A 130 -44.26 -4.84 0.51
C GLY A 130 -44.40 -6.16 -0.27
N ALA A 131 -45.60 -6.73 -0.34
CA ALA A 131 -45.85 -8.00 -1.02
C ALA A 131 -46.53 -7.81 -2.38
N THR A 132 -47.63 -7.07 -2.40
CA THR A 132 -48.44 -6.79 -3.60
C THR A 132 -48.49 -5.30 -3.93
N SER A 133 -48.01 -4.44 -3.04
CA SER A 133 -47.95 -3.00 -3.23
C SER A 133 -46.64 -2.46 -2.65
N PHE A 134 -45.83 -1.84 -3.50
CA PHE A 134 -44.50 -1.31 -3.20
C PHE A 134 -44.03 -0.38 -4.32
N SER A 135 -42.94 0.37 -4.08
CA SER A 135 -42.30 1.18 -5.12
C SER A 135 -41.04 0.50 -5.64
N ALA A 136 -40.85 0.55 -6.96
CA ALA A 136 -39.58 0.18 -7.58
C ALA A 136 -38.47 1.16 -7.15
N MET A 137 -37.21 0.79 -7.39
CA MET A 137 -36.12 1.76 -7.43
C MET A 137 -36.37 2.79 -8.53
N SER A 138 -35.94 4.02 -8.28
CA SER A 138 -35.91 5.08 -9.28
C SER A 138 -35.05 4.71 -10.50
N ILE A 139 -35.50 5.08 -11.69
CA ILE A 139 -34.71 5.07 -12.93
C ILE A 139 -34.23 6.49 -13.20
N GLN A 140 -32.94 6.68 -13.45
CA GLN A 140 -32.38 7.97 -13.81
C GLN A 140 -32.85 8.40 -15.20
N GLY A 141 -33.18 9.68 -15.30
CA GLY A 141 -33.63 10.32 -16.52
C GLY A 141 -35.13 10.22 -16.80
N PRO A 142 -35.55 10.69 -17.98
CA PRO A 142 -36.94 11.02 -18.27
C PRO A 142 -37.80 9.82 -18.72
N VAL A 143 -37.24 8.60 -18.73
CA VAL A 143 -37.93 7.41 -19.26
C VAL A 143 -37.70 6.19 -18.39
N ALA A 144 -38.79 5.57 -17.93
CA ALA A 144 -38.78 4.25 -17.32
C ALA A 144 -39.54 3.24 -18.20
N VAL A 145 -38.87 2.14 -18.54
CA VAL A 145 -39.42 1.05 -19.33
C VAL A 145 -39.76 -0.11 -18.39
N LEU A 146 -41.03 -0.49 -18.35
CA LEU A 146 -41.54 -1.64 -17.60
C LEU A 146 -41.72 -2.80 -18.56
N ARG A 147 -41.11 -3.95 -18.30
CA ARG A 147 -41.22 -5.10 -19.20
C ARG A 147 -41.29 -6.42 -18.48
N LEU A 148 -42.22 -7.27 -18.89
CA LEU A 148 -42.30 -8.65 -18.42
C LEU A 148 -41.33 -9.51 -19.22
N VAL A 149 -40.51 -10.29 -18.51
CA VAL A 149 -39.55 -11.24 -19.07
C VAL A 149 -39.68 -12.61 -18.41
N GLY A 150 -39.13 -13.62 -19.06
CA GLY A 150 -39.18 -15.01 -18.58
C GLY A 150 -40.38 -15.77 -19.13
N THR A 151 -40.48 -17.05 -18.74
CA THR A 151 -41.55 -17.95 -19.13
C THR A 151 -42.28 -18.41 -17.89
N ALA A 152 -43.60 -18.25 -17.86
CA ALA A 152 -44.41 -18.68 -16.74
C ALA A 152 -44.32 -20.21 -16.57
N THR A 153 -43.93 -20.66 -15.38
CA THR A 153 -43.93 -22.08 -14.99
C THR A 153 -45.23 -22.49 -14.29
N GLU A 154 -46.12 -21.52 -14.05
CA GLU A 154 -47.50 -21.74 -13.58
C GLU A 154 -48.49 -21.00 -14.47
N ALA A 155 -49.76 -21.45 -14.47
CA ALA A 155 -50.78 -20.84 -15.29
C ALA A 155 -51.04 -19.38 -14.89
N TRP A 156 -51.25 -18.53 -15.88
CA TRP A 156 -51.78 -17.19 -15.64
C TRP A 156 -53.21 -17.29 -15.08
N THR A 157 -53.48 -16.60 -13.97
CA THR A 157 -54.80 -16.51 -13.37
C THR A 157 -55.32 -15.07 -13.45
N ALA A 158 -56.61 -14.85 -13.20
CA ALA A 158 -57.19 -13.52 -13.14
C ALA A 158 -56.58 -12.62 -12.04
N ARG A 159 -55.85 -13.19 -11.07
CA ARG A 159 -55.16 -12.45 -10.01
C ARG A 159 -53.80 -11.90 -10.45
N HIS A 160 -53.20 -12.50 -11.47
CA HIS A 160 -51.89 -12.10 -11.96
C HIS A 160 -51.98 -10.82 -12.81
N GLY A 161 -51.06 -9.90 -12.53
CA GLY A 161 -50.93 -8.63 -13.21
C GLY A 161 -50.09 -7.65 -12.40
N VAL A 162 -49.63 -6.61 -13.07
CA VAL A 162 -49.04 -5.43 -12.47
C VAL A 162 -49.94 -4.24 -12.80
N THR A 163 -50.24 -3.40 -11.82
CA THR A 163 -50.98 -2.15 -12.00
C THR A 163 -50.16 -1.00 -11.44
N VAL A 164 -50.04 0.06 -12.23
CA VAL A 164 -49.39 1.32 -11.85
C VAL A 164 -50.38 2.43 -12.08
N SER A 165 -50.81 3.06 -10.99
CA SER A 165 -51.68 4.24 -10.98
C SER A 165 -50.90 5.55 -10.81
N ARG A 166 -49.65 5.46 -10.33
CA ARG A 166 -48.84 6.63 -10.01
C ARG A 166 -47.33 6.39 -10.14
N TYR A 167 -46.59 7.46 -10.34
CA TYR A 167 -45.13 7.49 -10.29
C TYR A 167 -44.65 8.84 -9.76
N LEU A 168 -43.42 8.90 -9.27
CA LEU A 168 -42.76 10.17 -8.98
C LEU A 168 -42.00 10.64 -10.21
N GLU A 169 -42.25 11.89 -10.59
CA GLU A 169 -41.54 12.64 -11.60
C GLU A 169 -40.54 13.57 -10.92
N GLY A 170 -39.25 13.23 -10.98
CA GLY A 170 -38.18 14.04 -10.39
C GLY A 170 -37.95 15.34 -11.16
N TYR A 171 -37.86 16.46 -10.46
CA TYR A 171 -37.59 17.76 -11.08
C TYR A 171 -36.21 17.77 -11.75
N PRO A 172 -36.09 18.31 -12.97
CA PRO A 172 -34.78 18.60 -13.55
C PRO A 172 -34.06 19.67 -12.73
N GLU A 173 -32.74 19.54 -12.62
CA GLU A 173 -31.90 20.46 -11.85
C GLU A 173 -32.08 21.93 -12.26
N ARG A 174 -32.25 22.20 -13.56
CA ARG A 174 -32.48 23.56 -14.09
C ARG A 174 -33.75 24.24 -13.57
N MET A 175 -34.76 23.47 -13.13
CA MET A 175 -36.01 24.03 -12.61
C MET A 175 -35.93 24.34 -11.11
N ILE A 176 -34.95 23.79 -10.40
CA ILE A 176 -34.86 23.91 -8.94
C ILE A 176 -34.74 25.37 -8.49
N PRO A 177 -33.89 26.24 -9.10
CA PRO A 177 -33.84 27.65 -8.71
C PRO A 177 -35.16 28.40 -8.93
N GLU A 178 -35.89 28.09 -10.01
CA GLU A 178 -37.19 28.73 -10.31
C GLU A 178 -38.26 28.30 -9.31
N LEU A 179 -38.33 27.00 -9.00
CA LEU A 179 -39.26 26.45 -8.03
C LEU A 179 -38.94 26.92 -6.60
N ASP A 180 -37.66 27.11 -6.29
CA ASP A 180 -37.20 27.71 -5.04
C ASP A 180 -37.70 29.14 -4.90
N ASN A 181 -37.42 30.00 -5.89
CA ASN A 181 -37.88 31.40 -5.90
C ASN A 181 -39.41 31.52 -5.78
N ALA A 182 -40.15 30.51 -6.25
CA ALA A 182 -41.61 30.44 -6.12
C ALA A 182 -42.09 29.86 -4.77
N GLY A 183 -41.19 29.44 -3.87
CA GLY A 183 -41.51 28.85 -2.57
C GLY A 183 -42.12 27.44 -2.66
N LEU A 184 -41.95 26.75 -3.79
CA LEU A 184 -42.62 25.47 -4.10
C LEU A 184 -41.82 24.24 -3.66
N LEU A 185 -40.57 24.43 -3.21
CA LEU A 185 -39.67 23.35 -2.78
C LEU A 185 -39.67 23.12 -1.26
N GLY A 186 -40.26 24.03 -0.48
CA GLY A 186 -40.17 24.10 0.99
C GLY A 186 -39.58 25.43 1.48
N ASP A 187 -39.64 25.70 2.78
CA ASP A 187 -39.25 26.99 3.41
C ASP A 187 -37.76 27.06 3.82
N VAL A 188 -36.82 26.66 2.95
CA VAL A 188 -35.44 26.35 3.42
C VAL A 188 -34.27 26.70 2.49
N THR A 189 -34.49 27.28 1.32
CA THR A 189 -33.46 27.17 0.27
C THR A 189 -32.52 28.35 0.10
N SER A 190 -33.00 29.57 -0.06
CA SER A 190 -32.13 30.76 -0.25
C SER A 190 -31.74 31.49 1.04
N LYS A 191 -32.30 31.09 2.19
CA LYS A 191 -32.00 31.69 3.51
C LYS A 191 -30.70 31.18 4.15
N SER A 192 -30.07 30.18 3.55
CA SER A 192 -28.95 29.43 4.11
C SER A 192 -27.62 29.67 3.39
N VAL A 193 -27.65 30.50 2.35
CA VAL A 193 -26.48 31.04 1.64
C VAL A 193 -26.16 32.40 2.24
N CYS A 194 -24.96 32.55 2.80
CA CYS A 194 -24.60 33.70 3.60
C CYS A 194 -23.63 34.56 2.82
N GLY A 195 -24.15 35.49 2.02
CA GLY A 195 -23.34 36.29 1.11
C GLY A 195 -23.30 35.69 -0.29
N VAL A 196 -22.10 35.45 -0.81
CA VAL A 196 -21.88 34.84 -2.12
C VAL A 196 -21.87 33.32 -1.99
N GLN A 197 -22.52 32.61 -2.93
CA GLN A 197 -22.49 31.15 -2.98
C GLN A 197 -21.06 30.63 -3.17
N ASP A 198 -20.52 30.06 -2.09
CA ASP A 198 -19.17 29.54 -1.99
C ASP A 198 -19.10 28.01 -2.10
N ALA A 199 -20.23 27.31 -1.89
CA ALA A 199 -20.34 25.87 -2.08
C ALA A 199 -20.18 25.50 -3.57
N ARG A 200 -19.40 24.45 -3.84
CA ARG A 200 -19.12 23.97 -5.20
C ARG A 200 -19.16 22.45 -5.24
N GLY A 201 -19.31 21.89 -6.44
CA GLY A 201 -19.24 20.44 -6.67
C GLY A 201 -17.98 19.84 -6.03
N ALA A 202 -18.15 18.76 -5.26
CA ALA A 202 -17.08 18.20 -4.43
C ALA A 202 -15.79 17.91 -5.23
N ALA A 203 -15.93 17.43 -6.47
CA ALA A 203 -14.80 17.12 -7.36
C ALA A 203 -13.91 18.34 -7.69
N CYS A 204 -14.41 19.57 -7.56
CA CYS A 204 -13.63 20.79 -7.72
C CYS A 204 -12.61 21.03 -6.60
N TYR A 205 -12.76 20.34 -5.48
CA TYR A 205 -11.86 20.39 -4.33
C TYR A 205 -10.83 19.25 -4.31
N SER A 206 -10.86 18.36 -5.31
CA SER A 206 -9.98 17.18 -5.35
C SER A 206 -8.48 17.51 -5.30
N SER A 207 -8.07 18.66 -5.85
CA SER A 207 -6.67 19.11 -5.84
C SER A 207 -6.35 20.11 -4.72
N SER A 208 -7.28 21.01 -4.40
CA SER A 208 -7.06 22.07 -3.41
C SER A 208 -7.32 21.64 -1.97
N GLU A 209 -8.22 20.68 -1.76
CA GLU A 209 -8.64 20.17 -0.46
C GLU A 209 -8.82 18.64 -0.49
N PRO A 210 -7.76 17.88 -0.82
CA PRO A 210 -7.87 16.44 -1.09
C PRO A 210 -8.42 15.64 0.10
N ALA A 211 -8.08 16.02 1.34
CA ALA A 211 -8.61 15.39 2.53
C ALA A 211 -10.13 15.63 2.67
N ALA A 212 -10.58 16.88 2.54
CA ALA A 212 -12.00 17.19 2.63
C ALA A 212 -12.81 16.55 1.49
N PHE A 213 -12.23 16.53 0.28
CA PHE A 213 -12.82 15.83 -0.87
C PHE A 213 -13.00 14.33 -0.60
N ASP A 214 -11.98 13.66 -0.09
CA ASP A 214 -12.07 12.23 0.25
C ASP A 214 -13.16 11.96 1.31
N ARG A 215 -13.28 12.83 2.32
CA ARG A 215 -14.34 12.72 3.34
C ARG A 215 -15.76 12.94 2.82
N THR A 216 -15.92 13.32 1.54
CA THR A 216 -17.25 13.37 0.91
C THR A 216 -17.73 11.98 0.48
N ARG A 217 -16.83 11.01 0.29
CA ARG A 217 -17.15 9.68 -0.25
C ARG A 217 -18.22 8.92 0.56
N PRO A 218 -18.23 8.92 1.91
CA PRO A 218 -19.26 8.26 2.73
C PRO A 218 -20.61 8.98 2.77
N VAL A 219 -20.76 10.11 2.05
CA VAL A 219 -21.99 10.91 2.00
C VAL A 219 -22.81 10.53 0.77
N GLY A 220 -24.11 10.37 0.96
CA GLY A 220 -25.07 10.02 -0.08
C GLY A 220 -26.32 10.90 -0.04
N ARG A 221 -27.07 10.86 -1.13
CA ARG A 221 -28.36 11.55 -1.26
C ARG A 221 -29.50 10.65 -0.82
N MET A 222 -30.47 11.19 -0.09
CA MET A 222 -31.74 10.52 0.20
C MET A 222 -32.80 10.89 -0.85
N LEU A 223 -33.60 9.91 -1.26
CA LEU A 223 -34.88 10.12 -1.92
C LEU A 223 -35.97 9.40 -1.11
N SER A 224 -36.91 10.15 -0.53
CA SER A 224 -38.04 9.57 0.19
C SER A 224 -39.09 8.98 -0.75
N GLY A 225 -39.93 8.10 -0.20
CA GLY A 225 -41.09 7.55 -0.93
C GLY A 225 -42.09 8.61 -1.40
N SER A 226 -42.11 9.78 -0.75
CA SER A 226 -42.95 10.93 -1.10
C SER A 226 -42.34 11.90 -2.11
N GLY A 227 -41.08 11.69 -2.52
CA GLY A 227 -40.39 12.59 -3.46
C GLY A 227 -39.69 13.79 -2.81
N SER A 228 -39.31 13.65 -1.55
CA SER A 228 -38.46 14.62 -0.84
C SER A 228 -37.00 14.16 -0.79
N LEU A 229 -36.11 15.08 -0.47
CA LEU A 229 -34.67 14.88 -0.41
C LEU A 229 -34.10 15.34 0.94
N CYS A 230 -33.05 14.65 1.36
CA CYS A 230 -32.09 15.06 2.39
C CYS A 230 -30.71 14.46 2.05
N THR A 231 -29.74 14.70 2.92
CA THR A 231 -28.42 14.10 2.89
C THR A 231 -28.32 12.99 3.94
N VAL A 232 -27.57 11.93 3.64
CA VAL A 232 -27.25 10.84 4.56
C VAL A 232 -25.76 10.54 4.53
N TRP A 233 -25.24 9.87 5.55
CA TRP A 233 -23.85 9.47 5.55
C TRP A 233 -23.61 8.22 6.40
N ARG A 234 -22.58 7.45 6.03
CA ARG A 234 -22.14 6.25 6.76
C ARG A 234 -21.30 6.63 7.98
N VAL A 235 -21.55 5.97 9.11
CA VAL A 235 -20.82 6.17 10.36
C VAL A 235 -20.29 4.84 10.90
N GLY A 236 -18.97 4.73 11.06
CA GLY A 236 -18.34 3.47 11.44
C GLY A 236 -18.41 2.35 10.38
N PRO A 237 -17.73 1.22 10.63
CA PRO A 237 -17.58 0.14 9.65
C PRO A 237 -18.88 -0.64 9.41
N ASP A 238 -19.75 -0.70 10.43
CA ASP A 238 -20.99 -1.46 10.40
C ASP A 238 -22.10 -0.75 9.61
N ASN A 239 -23.20 -1.47 9.38
CA ASN A 239 -24.39 -0.96 8.71
C ASN A 239 -25.11 0.08 9.58
N ARG A 240 -24.60 1.32 9.56
CA ARG A 240 -25.07 2.47 10.35
C ARG A 240 -24.98 3.74 9.50
N LEU A 241 -26.09 4.45 9.38
CA LEU A 241 -26.18 5.71 8.66
C LEU A 241 -26.93 6.76 9.48
N PHE A 242 -26.50 8.01 9.36
CA PHE A 242 -27.18 9.17 9.94
C PHE A 242 -27.89 10.01 8.90
N THR A 243 -29.00 10.63 9.32
CA THR A 243 -29.68 11.77 8.70
C THR A 243 -30.53 12.48 9.78
N ASN A 244 -31.35 13.47 9.44
CA ASN A 244 -32.22 14.13 10.41
C ASN A 244 -33.52 13.37 10.72
N ASN A 245 -34.13 13.65 11.88
CA ASN A 245 -35.46 13.16 12.24
C ASN A 245 -36.53 13.74 11.31
N HIS A 246 -36.49 15.03 11.00
CA HIS A 246 -37.46 15.65 10.10
C HIS A 246 -37.41 15.07 8.67
N CYS A 247 -36.28 14.48 8.29
CA CYS A 247 -36.11 13.71 7.05
C CYS A 247 -36.71 12.31 7.16
N LEU A 248 -36.41 11.59 8.23
CA LEU A 248 -36.85 10.21 8.48
C LEU A 248 -37.31 10.05 9.93
N SER A 249 -38.58 10.35 10.19
CA SER A 249 -39.14 10.34 11.55
C SER A 249 -39.78 9.01 11.96
N THR A 250 -39.92 8.06 11.02
CA THR A 250 -40.56 6.76 11.25
C THR A 250 -39.84 5.63 10.54
N SER A 251 -39.98 4.41 11.06
CA SER A 251 -39.47 3.20 10.39
C SER A 251 -40.06 3.01 8.98
N SER A 252 -41.30 3.45 8.76
CA SER A 252 -41.93 3.44 7.43
C SER A 252 -41.22 4.39 6.46
N ALA A 253 -40.87 5.59 6.92
CA ALA A 253 -40.10 6.53 6.11
C ALA A 253 -38.71 5.97 5.76
N VAL A 254 -38.04 5.29 6.70
CA VAL A 254 -36.76 4.60 6.43
C VAL A 254 -36.95 3.53 5.34
N ALA A 255 -37.88 2.59 5.52
CA ALA A 255 -38.13 1.52 4.57
C ALA A 255 -38.66 2.03 3.19
N GLY A 256 -39.30 3.19 3.18
CA GLY A 256 -39.84 3.87 2.01
C GLY A 256 -38.80 4.62 1.19
N SER A 257 -37.56 4.73 1.66
CA SER A 257 -36.53 5.62 1.08
C SER A 257 -35.41 4.89 0.34
N GLU A 258 -34.84 5.58 -0.66
CA GLU A 258 -33.63 5.21 -1.37
C GLU A 258 -32.45 6.09 -0.93
N PHE A 259 -31.25 5.53 -0.95
CA PHE A 259 -30.01 6.23 -0.64
C PHE A 259 -29.01 6.04 -1.77
N TRP A 260 -28.57 7.15 -2.36
CA TRP A 260 -27.76 7.20 -3.56
C TRP A 260 -26.34 7.69 -3.21
N PHE A 261 -25.41 6.75 -3.14
CA PHE A 261 -24.00 7.04 -2.98
C PHE A 261 -23.36 7.27 -4.35
N ASN A 262 -22.23 7.96 -4.41
CA ASN A 262 -21.57 8.36 -5.66
C ASN A 262 -22.40 9.29 -6.57
N TYR A 263 -23.48 9.91 -6.08
CA TYR A 263 -24.23 10.91 -6.85
C TYR A 263 -23.47 12.24 -6.87
N GLN A 264 -22.41 12.34 -7.67
CA GLN A 264 -21.47 13.47 -7.70
C GLN A 264 -20.89 13.66 -9.09
N ALA A 265 -20.35 14.83 -9.40
CA ALA A 265 -19.64 15.05 -10.65
C ALA A 265 -18.35 14.19 -10.72
N SER A 266 -18.07 13.58 -11.87
CA SER A 266 -16.88 12.73 -12.08
C SER A 266 -15.56 13.50 -12.04
N SER A 267 -15.62 14.80 -12.32
CA SER A 267 -14.54 15.77 -12.26
C SER A 267 -15.15 17.16 -12.02
N CYS A 268 -14.35 18.18 -11.73
CA CYS A 268 -14.88 19.54 -11.63
C CYS A 268 -15.59 19.93 -12.93
N GLY A 269 -16.88 20.29 -12.85
CA GLY A 269 -17.73 20.59 -14.01
C GLY A 269 -18.04 19.40 -14.93
N GLY A 270 -17.67 18.17 -14.54
CA GLY A 270 -17.90 16.96 -15.32
C GLY A 270 -19.33 16.41 -15.20
N SER A 271 -19.59 15.34 -15.94
CA SER A 271 -20.88 14.62 -15.86
C SER A 271 -21.10 13.98 -14.48
N VAL A 272 -22.37 13.81 -14.11
CA VAL A 272 -22.72 13.09 -12.87
C VAL A 272 -22.38 11.61 -13.00
N ALA A 273 -21.65 11.09 -12.03
CA ALA A 273 -21.31 9.68 -11.93
C ALA A 273 -22.56 8.82 -11.67
N THR A 274 -22.51 7.55 -12.08
CA THR A 274 -23.59 6.61 -11.80
C THR A 274 -23.67 6.34 -10.30
N PRO A 275 -24.83 6.57 -9.67
CA PRO A 275 -24.96 6.35 -8.24
C PRO A 275 -25.11 4.87 -7.90
N THR A 276 -24.54 4.48 -6.77
CA THR A 276 -24.87 3.22 -6.11
C THR A 276 -26.10 3.45 -5.24
N LYS A 277 -27.21 2.79 -5.57
CA LYS A 277 -28.48 2.92 -4.85
C LYS A 277 -28.74 1.75 -3.92
N VAL A 278 -29.11 2.03 -2.68
CA VAL A 278 -29.60 1.08 -1.68
C VAL A 278 -30.94 1.54 -1.10
N THR A 279 -31.65 0.67 -0.39
CA THR A 279 -32.94 0.99 0.25
C THR A 279 -32.82 0.93 1.77
N GLY A 280 -33.68 1.65 2.48
CA GLY A 280 -33.69 1.60 3.95
C GLY A 280 -34.19 0.28 4.49
N ASN A 281 -33.69 -0.07 5.68
CA ASN A 281 -34.03 -1.30 6.37
C ASN A 281 -34.64 -1.02 7.75
N THR A 282 -33.80 -0.76 8.76
CA THR A 282 -34.26 -0.65 10.16
C THR A 282 -33.90 0.71 10.75
N MET A 283 -34.86 1.39 11.35
CA MET A 283 -34.60 2.55 12.22
C MET A 283 -34.07 2.06 13.56
N LEU A 284 -32.90 2.55 13.98
CA LEU A 284 -32.23 2.13 15.21
C LEU A 284 -32.53 3.09 16.36
N ALA A 285 -32.40 4.39 16.11
CA ALA A 285 -32.66 5.44 17.09
C ALA A 285 -33.09 6.73 16.36
N THR A 286 -33.90 7.55 17.00
CA THR A 286 -34.29 8.86 16.48
C THR A 286 -34.70 9.78 17.61
N ASP A 287 -34.44 11.07 17.48
CA ASP A 287 -34.81 12.09 18.46
C ASP A 287 -35.18 13.39 17.72
N ALA A 288 -36.36 13.95 18.02
CA ALA A 288 -36.85 15.16 17.37
C ALA A 288 -36.26 16.46 17.95
N SER A 289 -35.71 16.43 19.17
CA SER A 289 -35.08 17.59 19.82
C SER A 289 -33.65 17.82 19.35
N LEU A 290 -32.90 16.73 19.11
CA LEU A 290 -31.58 16.77 18.47
C LEU A 290 -31.65 16.51 16.96
N ASP A 291 -32.86 16.38 16.43
CA ASP A 291 -33.21 16.18 15.04
C ASP A 291 -32.29 15.18 14.31
N TYR A 292 -32.11 13.98 14.85
CA TYR A 292 -31.32 12.93 14.21
C TYR A 292 -32.11 11.63 14.06
N THR A 293 -31.71 10.83 13.08
CA THR A 293 -32.12 9.44 12.89
C THR A 293 -30.91 8.59 12.54
N LEU A 294 -30.68 7.54 13.32
CA LEU A 294 -29.73 6.46 13.06
C LEU A 294 -30.48 5.26 12.49
N PHE A 295 -30.02 4.71 11.37
CA PHE A 295 -30.70 3.60 10.69
C PHE A 295 -29.73 2.68 9.95
N THR A 296 -30.26 1.58 9.43
CA THR A 296 -29.57 0.60 8.59
C THR A 296 -30.17 0.56 7.19
N VAL A 297 -29.40 0.06 6.22
CA VAL A 297 -29.85 -0.13 4.83
C VAL A 297 -29.81 -1.61 4.43
N ASN A 298 -30.60 -1.96 3.41
CA ASN A 298 -30.47 -3.22 2.71
C ASN A 298 -29.27 -3.16 1.76
N ASN A 299 -28.71 -4.33 1.40
CA ASN A 299 -27.60 -4.43 0.45
C ASN A 299 -26.37 -3.57 0.84
N PHE A 300 -26.06 -3.51 2.14
CA PHE A 300 -25.02 -2.65 2.70
C PHE A 300 -23.62 -2.92 2.12
N SER A 301 -23.32 -4.15 1.70
CA SER A 301 -22.04 -4.49 1.05
C SER A 301 -21.77 -3.65 -0.20
N ALA A 302 -22.81 -3.22 -0.93
CA ALA A 302 -22.65 -2.32 -2.07
C ALA A 302 -22.11 -0.94 -1.68
N LEU A 303 -22.20 -0.58 -0.41
CA LEU A 303 -21.66 0.69 0.08
C LEU A 303 -20.20 0.59 0.54
N ALA A 304 -19.62 -0.62 0.65
CA ALA A 304 -18.27 -0.82 1.16
C ALA A 304 -17.22 0.11 0.52
N PRO A 305 -17.19 0.31 -0.82
CA PRO A 305 -16.22 1.21 -1.47
C PRO A 305 -16.32 2.67 -1.03
N PHE A 306 -17.45 3.08 -0.43
CA PHE A 306 -17.67 4.45 0.03
C PHE A 306 -17.25 4.71 1.48
N GLY A 307 -16.90 3.66 2.23
CA GLY A 307 -16.31 3.83 3.56
C GLY A 307 -17.20 4.57 4.55
N TRP A 308 -16.61 5.17 5.57
CA TRP A 308 -17.36 5.76 6.69
C TRP A 308 -16.67 6.94 7.36
N LEU A 309 -17.48 7.86 7.89
CA LEU A 309 -17.02 8.94 8.74
C LEU A 309 -16.87 8.47 10.19
N GLY A 310 -15.97 9.16 10.89
CA GLY A 310 -15.82 9.07 12.34
C GLY A 310 -16.61 10.15 13.05
N LEU A 311 -16.68 10.04 14.37
CA LEU A 311 -17.33 11.01 15.24
C LEU A 311 -16.28 11.69 16.11
N ASP A 312 -16.39 13.01 16.23
CA ASP A 312 -15.64 13.79 17.20
C ASP A 312 -16.62 14.34 18.25
N ILE A 313 -16.54 13.75 19.43
CA ILE A 313 -17.44 14.04 20.56
C ILE A 313 -16.88 15.14 21.48
N SER A 314 -15.77 15.80 21.08
CA SER A 314 -15.18 16.88 21.85
C SER A 314 -15.95 18.19 21.68
N THR A 315 -15.87 19.04 22.70
CA THR A 315 -16.41 20.41 22.63
C THR A 315 -15.67 21.23 21.60
N GLN A 316 -16.39 21.82 20.65
CA GLN A 316 -15.81 22.66 19.60
C GLN A 316 -15.74 24.13 20.04
N ALA A 317 -14.58 24.74 19.85
CA ALA A 317 -14.37 26.16 20.13
C ALA A 317 -14.79 27.04 18.95
N VAL A 318 -15.17 28.28 19.24
CA VAL A 318 -15.38 29.31 18.20
C VAL A 318 -14.07 29.51 17.42
N GLY A 319 -14.17 29.59 16.09
CA GLY A 319 -13.04 29.67 15.16
C GLY A 319 -12.48 28.30 14.73
N ALA A 320 -12.98 27.18 15.27
CA ALA A 320 -12.57 25.85 14.80
C ALA A 320 -13.01 25.65 13.35
N LYS A 321 -12.06 25.39 12.45
CA LYS A 321 -12.33 25.23 11.02
C LYS A 321 -13.10 23.94 10.73
N LEU A 322 -14.03 24.02 9.80
CA LEU A 322 -14.89 22.91 9.41
C LEU A 322 -15.17 22.91 7.91
N TYR A 323 -15.84 21.87 7.43
CA TYR A 323 -16.43 21.81 6.10
C TYR A 323 -17.68 20.93 6.11
N ILE A 324 -18.55 21.11 5.13
CA ILE A 324 -19.84 20.40 5.03
C ILE A 324 -19.96 19.75 3.66
N ALA A 325 -20.17 18.44 3.65
CA ALA A 325 -20.42 17.67 2.43
C ALA A 325 -21.90 17.29 2.36
N GLY A 326 -22.56 17.56 1.25
CA GLY A 326 -24.00 17.29 1.15
C GLY A 326 -24.58 17.40 -0.25
N HIS A 327 -25.92 17.39 -0.31
CA HIS A 327 -26.69 17.50 -1.54
C HIS A 327 -27.62 18.72 -1.51
N PRO A 328 -27.06 19.95 -1.53
CA PRO A 328 -27.85 21.18 -1.55
C PRO A 328 -28.72 21.22 -2.81
N ALA A 329 -29.97 21.63 -2.61
CA ALA A 329 -31.01 21.68 -3.62
C ALA A 329 -31.17 20.40 -4.48
N GLY A 330 -30.78 19.24 -3.96
CA GLY A 330 -30.88 17.97 -4.69
C GLY A 330 -29.87 17.80 -5.81
N ARG A 331 -28.91 18.72 -5.92
CA ARG A 331 -27.81 18.69 -6.89
C ARG A 331 -26.82 17.55 -6.57
N PRO A 332 -25.95 17.20 -7.53
CA PRO A 332 -24.82 16.32 -7.26
C PRO A 332 -24.01 16.83 -6.07
N LYS A 333 -23.28 15.93 -5.41
CA LYS A 333 -22.58 16.23 -4.16
C LYS A 333 -21.73 17.50 -4.23
N GLU A 334 -21.97 18.40 -3.28
CA GLU A 334 -21.21 19.65 -3.10
C GLU A 334 -20.44 19.62 -1.78
N LEU A 335 -19.41 20.45 -1.72
CA LEU A 335 -18.56 20.64 -0.56
C LEU A 335 -18.46 22.14 -0.26
N SER A 336 -18.81 22.50 0.97
CA SER A 336 -18.70 23.86 1.52
C SER A 336 -17.47 23.92 2.41
N VAL A 337 -16.41 24.58 1.92
CA VAL A 337 -15.10 24.72 2.62
C VAL A 337 -14.80 26.18 2.97
N VAL A 338 -15.20 27.09 2.10
CA VAL A 338 -14.93 28.52 2.20
C VAL A 338 -16.19 29.26 2.62
N SER A 339 -16.01 30.43 3.23
CA SER A 339 -17.10 31.30 3.64
C SER A 339 -16.61 32.74 3.58
N ASP A 340 -17.26 33.57 2.77
CA ASP A 340 -16.99 35.00 2.61
C ASP A 340 -17.33 35.84 3.85
N GLN A 341 -18.16 35.32 4.76
CA GLN A 341 -18.50 35.96 6.03
C GLN A 341 -17.37 35.90 7.06
N ASN A 342 -16.44 34.96 6.89
CA ASN A 342 -15.37 34.72 7.85
C ASN A 342 -14.07 35.36 7.40
N GLY A 343 -13.46 36.19 8.25
CA GLY A 343 -12.23 36.92 7.92
C GLY A 343 -11.03 36.04 7.54
N GLY A 344 -11.07 34.74 7.88
CA GLY A 344 -10.07 33.74 7.46
C GLY A 344 -10.37 33.02 6.14
N GLY A 345 -11.49 33.34 5.48
CA GLY A 345 -11.96 32.77 4.22
C GLY A 345 -12.44 31.31 4.30
N TYR A 346 -12.40 30.70 5.49
CA TYR A 346 -12.81 29.32 5.70
C TYR A 346 -14.09 29.26 6.53
N CYS A 347 -14.87 28.23 6.25
CA CYS A 347 -15.85 27.69 7.15
C CYS A 347 -15.27 27.44 8.55
N GLN A 348 -15.96 27.92 9.58
CA GLN A 348 -15.58 27.71 10.98
C GLN A 348 -16.81 27.65 11.89
N VAL A 349 -16.62 27.22 13.13
CA VAL A 349 -17.63 27.37 14.19
C VAL A 349 -17.71 28.85 14.57
N ASP A 350 -18.84 29.48 14.32
CA ASP A 350 -19.09 30.90 14.61
C ASP A 350 -19.90 31.09 15.90
N ASN A 351 -20.71 30.09 16.27
CA ASN A 351 -21.37 30.02 17.57
C ASN A 351 -21.30 28.60 18.13
N ALA A 352 -20.58 28.39 19.23
CA ALA A 352 -20.48 27.06 19.85
C ALA A 352 -21.76 26.60 20.56
N ASN A 353 -22.76 27.46 20.76
CA ASN A 353 -23.99 27.19 21.52
C ASN A 353 -25.23 27.83 20.86
N ALA A 354 -25.41 27.60 19.56
CA ALA A 354 -26.63 27.99 18.86
C ALA A 354 -27.84 27.17 19.37
N GLU A 355 -29.07 27.64 19.08
CA GLU A 355 -30.32 26.93 19.40
C GLU A 355 -30.41 26.43 20.85
N GLY A 356 -30.25 27.36 21.81
CA GLY A 356 -30.32 27.02 23.24
C GLY A 356 -29.17 26.12 23.73
N GLY A 357 -28.08 26.01 22.96
CA GLY A 357 -26.90 25.23 23.30
C GLY A 357 -26.87 23.82 22.70
N LEU A 358 -27.88 23.42 21.94
CA LEU A 358 -27.94 22.11 21.28
C LEU A 358 -27.07 22.04 20.02
N ASP A 359 -26.79 23.21 19.42
CA ASP A 359 -26.21 23.29 18.09
C ASP A 359 -24.86 24.01 18.05
N LEU A 360 -24.08 23.68 17.02
CA LEU A 360 -23.02 24.54 16.50
C LEU A 360 -23.59 25.41 15.38
N GLY A 361 -23.32 26.72 15.44
CA GLY A 361 -23.64 27.67 14.38
C GLY A 361 -22.41 28.02 13.53
N TYR A 362 -22.61 28.20 12.23
CA TYR A 362 -21.57 28.48 11.24
C TYR A 362 -22.12 29.24 10.02
N TYR A 363 -21.25 30.00 9.33
CA TYR A 363 -21.58 30.70 8.07
C TYR A 363 -21.23 29.92 6.79
N CYS A 364 -21.07 28.60 6.89
CA CYS A 364 -20.90 27.76 5.70
C CYS A 364 -22.18 27.70 4.90
N ASP A 365 -22.07 27.95 3.60
CA ASP A 365 -23.22 27.88 2.70
C ASP A 365 -23.79 26.47 2.66
N THR A 366 -25.09 26.43 2.83
CA THR A 366 -25.95 25.26 2.69
C THR A 366 -27.24 25.70 2.01
N GLU A 367 -28.05 24.76 1.55
CA GLU A 367 -29.38 25.02 1.02
C GLU A 367 -30.32 23.89 1.43
N GLY A 368 -31.63 24.06 1.26
CA GLY A 368 -32.60 22.99 1.43
C GLY A 368 -32.15 21.69 0.72
N GLY A 369 -32.29 20.56 1.41
CA GLY A 369 -31.71 19.27 0.99
C GLY A 369 -30.35 18.96 1.63
N SER A 370 -29.65 19.96 2.18
CA SER A 370 -28.46 19.77 3.02
C SER A 370 -28.79 19.21 4.40
N SER A 371 -30.07 19.19 4.80
CA SER A 371 -30.53 18.49 6.01
C SER A 371 -29.91 17.11 6.13
N GLY A 372 -29.25 16.83 7.24
CA GLY A 372 -28.62 15.57 7.55
C GLY A 372 -27.16 15.49 7.10
N SER A 373 -26.63 16.56 6.51
CA SER A 373 -25.22 16.63 6.12
C SER A 373 -24.32 16.58 7.35
N PRO A 374 -23.21 15.82 7.29
CA PRO A 374 -22.19 15.88 8.33
C PRO A 374 -21.47 17.23 8.28
N VAL A 375 -21.39 17.89 9.44
CA VAL A 375 -20.49 19.01 9.67
C VAL A 375 -19.19 18.42 10.19
N ILE A 376 -18.10 18.57 9.44
CA ILE A 376 -16.85 17.83 9.64
C ILE A 376 -15.77 18.79 10.11
N ALA A 377 -15.12 18.48 11.23
CA ALA A 377 -14.00 19.26 11.71
C ALA A 377 -12.78 19.06 10.83
N ARG A 378 -12.10 20.15 10.48
CA ARG A 378 -10.98 20.09 9.53
C ARG A 378 -9.71 19.47 10.08
N ASN A 379 -9.48 19.57 11.38
CA ASN A 379 -8.30 19.01 12.05
C ASN A 379 -8.41 17.48 12.22
N SER A 380 -9.60 16.97 12.52
CA SER A 380 -9.82 15.55 12.82
C SER A 380 -10.43 14.78 11.64
N ASN A 381 -11.03 15.46 10.66
CA ASN A 381 -11.79 14.86 9.56
C ASN A 381 -12.98 13.99 10.01
N LYS A 382 -13.51 14.29 11.20
CA LYS A 382 -14.63 13.60 11.83
C LYS A 382 -15.85 14.51 11.97
N ALA A 383 -17.03 13.91 11.98
CA ALA A 383 -18.28 14.64 12.15
C ALA A 383 -18.38 15.19 13.59
N ILE A 384 -18.62 16.51 13.69
CA ILE A 384 -18.81 17.26 14.95
C ILE A 384 -20.25 17.73 15.15
N ALA A 385 -21.02 17.86 14.07
CA ALA A 385 -22.44 18.18 14.11
C ALA A 385 -23.20 17.58 12.91
N LEU A 386 -24.52 17.55 13.03
CA LEU A 386 -25.46 17.14 11.98
C LEU A 386 -26.29 18.36 11.56
N HIS A 387 -26.10 18.86 10.33
CA HIS A 387 -26.78 20.06 9.85
C HIS A 387 -28.31 19.87 9.81
N HIS A 388 -29.08 20.85 10.30
CA HIS A 388 -30.54 20.83 10.22
C HIS A 388 -31.21 22.20 10.06
N PHE A 389 -30.68 23.29 10.62
CA PHE A 389 -31.25 24.62 10.44
C PHE A 389 -30.39 25.53 9.57
N GLY A 390 -31.06 26.43 8.87
CA GLY A 390 -30.43 27.48 8.10
C GLY A 390 -31.05 28.84 8.37
N GLY A 391 -30.31 29.91 8.10
CA GLY A 391 -30.77 31.27 8.37
C GLY A 391 -29.69 32.35 8.45
N CYS A 392 -28.45 32.04 8.04
CA CYS A 392 -27.29 32.95 8.11
C CYS A 392 -27.15 33.66 9.45
N LEU A 393 -27.13 32.92 10.56
CA LEU A 393 -26.27 31.77 10.85
C LEU A 393 -26.92 30.38 10.59
N ASN A 394 -26.22 29.46 9.92
CA ASN A 394 -26.66 28.06 9.79
C ASN A 394 -26.30 27.26 11.04
N SER A 395 -26.98 26.15 11.33
CA SER A 395 -26.68 25.35 12.52
C SER A 395 -26.87 23.83 12.36
N GLY A 396 -26.14 23.09 13.19
CA GLY A 396 -26.18 21.64 13.26
C GLY A 396 -26.17 21.11 14.69
N ALA A 397 -26.97 20.08 14.95
CA ALA A 397 -27.04 19.41 16.24
C ALA A 397 -25.70 18.75 16.58
N LYS A 398 -25.21 18.99 17.81
CA LYS A 398 -23.88 18.53 18.24
C LYS A 398 -23.79 17.01 18.32
N ILE A 399 -22.74 16.43 17.71
CA ILE A 399 -22.44 15.00 17.84
C ILE A 399 -22.14 14.62 19.30
N ALA A 400 -21.57 15.53 20.09
CA ALA A 400 -21.37 15.34 21.53
C ALA A 400 -22.68 15.11 22.32
N LEU A 401 -23.82 15.60 21.83
CA LEU A 401 -25.15 15.39 22.43
C LEU A 401 -25.89 14.20 21.84
N ILE A 402 -25.67 13.89 20.55
CA ILE A 402 -26.25 12.72 19.88
C ILE A 402 -25.57 11.43 20.37
N TRP A 403 -24.24 11.43 20.53
CA TRP A 403 -23.45 10.23 20.86
C TRP A 403 -23.96 9.45 22.08
N PRO A 404 -24.27 10.07 23.24
CA PRO A 404 -24.81 9.36 24.39
C PRO A 404 -26.10 8.57 24.10
N GLN A 405 -26.92 9.02 23.15
CA GLN A 405 -28.16 8.34 22.79
C GLN A 405 -27.95 7.13 21.87
N VAL A 406 -26.83 7.08 21.14
CA VAL A 406 -26.57 6.05 20.13
C VAL A 406 -25.40 5.12 20.46
N ALA A 407 -24.60 5.41 21.50
CA ALA A 407 -23.35 4.72 21.81
C ALA A 407 -23.48 3.20 21.89
N SER A 408 -24.60 2.69 22.40
CA SER A 408 -24.88 1.25 22.50
C SER A 408 -24.94 0.56 21.13
N HIS A 409 -25.33 1.26 20.07
CA HIS A 409 -25.35 0.73 18.70
C HIS A 409 -23.96 0.58 18.06
N PHE A 410 -22.92 1.10 18.74
CA PHE A 410 -21.51 1.07 18.36
C PHE A 410 -20.65 0.37 19.42
N GLY A 411 -21.24 -0.45 20.30
CA GLY A 411 -20.50 -1.13 21.37
C GLY A 411 -19.85 -0.17 22.38
N ASN A 412 -20.35 1.05 22.49
CA ASN A 412 -19.80 2.15 23.29
C ASN A 412 -18.39 2.61 22.86
N VAL A 413 -17.97 2.31 21.63
CA VAL A 413 -16.70 2.78 21.05
C VAL A 413 -17.00 3.85 20.02
N VAL A 414 -16.46 5.06 20.20
CA VAL A 414 -16.63 6.17 19.26
C VAL A 414 -16.00 5.78 17.92
N PRO A 415 -16.75 5.81 16.80
CA PRO A 415 -16.19 5.51 15.49
C PRO A 415 -15.08 6.49 15.13
N ASP A 416 -13.89 5.99 14.80
CA ASP A 416 -12.72 6.83 14.50
C ASP A 416 -12.75 7.44 13.08
N GLY A 417 -13.58 6.85 12.20
CA GLY A 417 -13.62 7.15 10.77
C GLY A 417 -12.57 6.35 10.01
N ASP A 418 -12.82 6.09 8.74
CA ASP A 418 -11.77 5.47 7.90
C ASP A 418 -10.74 6.51 7.42
N ASN A 419 -10.92 7.80 7.74
CA ASN A 419 -10.05 8.97 7.48
C ASN A 419 -9.35 9.04 6.13
N GLY A 420 -9.84 8.32 5.13
CA GLY A 420 -9.22 8.27 3.82
C GLY A 420 -8.01 7.37 3.81
N GLY A 421 -8.03 6.31 4.62
CA GLY A 421 -7.43 5.04 4.22
C GLY A 421 -8.10 4.58 2.93
N GLY A 422 -7.88 5.31 1.84
CA GLY A 422 -7.78 4.69 0.55
C GLY A 422 -6.68 3.67 0.72
N ASN A 423 -6.99 2.45 0.29
CA ASN A 423 -6.05 1.36 0.13
C ASN A 423 -4.62 1.88 -0.09
N ALA A 424 -3.81 1.79 0.97
CA ALA A 424 -2.44 2.27 0.92
C ALA A 424 -1.69 1.33 -0.01
N PRO A 425 -1.12 1.82 -1.13
CA PRO A 425 -0.50 0.93 -2.09
C PRO A 425 0.55 0.05 -1.39
N PRO A 426 0.60 -1.26 -1.68
CA PRO A 426 1.50 -2.18 -1.00
C PRO A 426 2.94 -1.68 -1.11
N ALA A 427 3.79 -1.95 -0.13
CA ALA A 427 5.21 -1.67 -0.23
C ALA A 427 5.89 -2.79 -1.04
N ALA A 428 6.11 -2.56 -2.34
CA ALA A 428 6.83 -3.49 -3.20
C ALA A 428 8.28 -3.66 -2.73
N ASN A 429 8.70 -4.89 -2.43
CA ASN A 429 10.06 -5.17 -2.00
C ASN A 429 10.50 -6.59 -2.39
N PHE A 430 11.77 -6.74 -2.73
CA PHE A 430 12.37 -8.04 -3.01
C PHE A 430 13.89 -8.04 -2.81
N GLY A 431 14.43 -9.25 -2.61
CA GLY A 431 15.85 -9.57 -2.68
C GLY A 431 16.20 -10.42 -3.91
N ALA A 432 17.46 -10.38 -4.33
CA ALA A 432 17.99 -11.15 -5.45
C ALA A 432 19.29 -11.84 -5.05
N ALA A 433 19.36 -13.16 -5.21
CA ALA A 433 20.56 -13.96 -5.00
C ALA A 433 21.10 -14.45 -6.35
N VAL A 434 22.27 -13.95 -6.74
CA VAL A 434 22.89 -14.24 -8.04
C VAL A 434 23.89 -15.40 -7.90
N SER A 435 23.77 -16.37 -8.82
CA SER A 435 24.73 -17.46 -8.99
C SER A 435 24.99 -17.65 -10.49
N GLY A 436 26.11 -17.11 -10.96
CA GLY A 436 26.42 -17.06 -12.38
C GLY A 436 25.38 -16.27 -13.17
N LEU A 437 24.80 -16.91 -14.20
CA LEU A 437 23.71 -16.35 -15.00
C LEU A 437 22.32 -16.58 -14.39
N SER A 438 22.22 -17.29 -13.25
CA SER A 438 20.95 -17.58 -12.60
C SER A 438 20.73 -16.68 -11.39
N VAL A 439 19.48 -16.29 -11.16
CA VAL A 439 19.06 -15.45 -10.04
C VAL A 439 17.85 -16.08 -9.38
N ALA A 440 17.88 -16.22 -8.06
CA ALA A 440 16.72 -16.53 -7.26
C ALA A 440 16.18 -15.24 -6.63
N PHE A 441 14.89 -14.96 -6.82
CA PHE A 441 14.22 -13.79 -6.24
C PHE A 441 13.37 -14.19 -5.05
N THR A 442 13.40 -13.35 -4.01
CA THR A 442 12.56 -13.50 -2.82
C THR A 442 11.71 -12.25 -2.67
N ASP A 443 10.39 -12.41 -2.78
CA ASP A 443 9.42 -11.35 -2.49
C ASP A 443 9.35 -11.11 -0.98
N SER A 444 9.51 -9.85 -0.58
CA SER A 444 9.36 -9.39 0.81
C SER A 444 8.43 -8.17 0.87
N SER A 445 7.52 -8.06 -0.09
CA SER A 445 6.54 -6.99 -0.16
C SER A 445 5.53 -7.13 0.98
N THR A 446 5.04 -6.00 1.47
CA THR A 446 4.06 -5.94 2.55
C THR A 446 2.92 -5.02 2.18
N ASP A 447 1.77 -5.23 2.80
CA ASP A 447 0.62 -4.34 2.71
C ASP A 447 0.19 -3.97 4.14
N SER A 448 -0.03 -2.69 4.39
CA SER A 448 -0.30 -2.16 5.72
C SER A 448 -1.75 -2.26 6.14
N ASP A 449 -2.66 -2.35 5.17
CA ASP A 449 -4.09 -2.28 5.34
C ASP A 449 -4.84 -3.38 4.58
N GLY A 450 -4.12 -4.21 3.81
CA GLY A 450 -4.69 -5.37 3.10
C GLY A 450 -3.74 -6.56 2.95
N THR A 451 -3.93 -7.30 1.85
CA THR A 451 -3.10 -8.45 1.44
C THR A 451 -2.72 -8.35 -0.03
N ILE A 452 -1.54 -8.87 -0.40
CA ILE A 452 -1.10 -8.84 -1.80
C ILE A 452 -1.84 -9.89 -2.65
N ALA A 453 -2.77 -9.43 -3.48
CA ALA A 453 -3.58 -10.24 -4.38
C ALA A 453 -2.81 -10.75 -5.61
N SER A 454 -1.88 -9.96 -6.18
CA SER A 454 -1.13 -10.39 -7.37
C SER A 454 0.28 -9.80 -7.49
N ARG A 455 1.12 -10.46 -8.31
CA ARG A 455 2.53 -10.15 -8.55
C ARG A 455 2.83 -10.21 -10.04
N SER A 456 3.63 -9.27 -10.52
CA SER A 456 4.12 -9.22 -11.89
C SER A 456 5.60 -8.86 -11.90
N TRP A 457 6.43 -9.79 -12.36
CA TRP A 457 7.87 -9.62 -12.52
C TRP A 457 8.21 -9.31 -13.98
N ASN A 458 9.11 -8.36 -14.19
CA ASN A 458 9.82 -8.14 -15.45
C ASN A 458 11.32 -8.24 -15.17
N PHE A 459 12.00 -9.17 -15.86
CA PHE A 459 13.41 -9.44 -15.60
C PHE A 459 14.38 -8.53 -16.38
N GLY A 460 13.88 -7.58 -17.16
CA GLY A 460 14.72 -6.63 -17.91
C GLY A 460 15.33 -7.21 -19.20
N ASP A 461 15.08 -8.48 -19.52
CA ASP A 461 15.47 -9.15 -20.77
C ASP A 461 14.25 -9.45 -21.69
N GLY A 462 13.09 -8.88 -21.37
CA GLY A 462 11.82 -9.09 -22.06
C GLY A 462 10.99 -10.28 -21.55
N THR A 463 11.51 -11.07 -20.60
CA THR A 463 10.74 -12.16 -19.97
C THR A 463 10.08 -11.73 -18.65
N THR A 464 8.99 -12.41 -18.28
CA THR A 464 8.14 -12.08 -17.12
C THR A 464 7.78 -13.30 -16.27
N SER A 465 7.25 -13.07 -15.06
CA SER A 465 6.70 -14.14 -14.19
C SER A 465 5.63 -13.59 -13.26
N THR A 466 4.74 -14.45 -12.75
CA THR A 466 3.75 -14.14 -11.71
C THR A 466 3.96 -14.94 -10.42
N ALA A 467 4.99 -15.79 -10.36
CA ALA A 467 5.30 -16.57 -9.16
C ALA A 467 5.74 -15.66 -8.01
N THR A 468 5.47 -16.08 -6.76
CA THR A 468 5.89 -15.32 -5.57
C THR A 468 7.42 -15.19 -5.48
N ASN A 469 8.13 -16.30 -5.64
CA ASN A 469 9.60 -16.35 -5.57
C ASN A 469 10.16 -17.02 -6.84
N PRO A 470 10.26 -16.31 -7.97
CA PRO A 470 10.72 -16.90 -9.22
C PRO A 470 12.24 -17.14 -9.23
N SER A 471 12.68 -18.12 -10.02
CA SER A 471 14.07 -18.27 -10.44
C SER A 471 14.20 -17.93 -11.92
N LYS A 472 15.26 -17.19 -12.29
CA LYS A 472 15.50 -16.71 -13.65
C LYS A 472 16.95 -16.98 -14.06
N THR A 473 17.15 -17.60 -15.22
CA THR A 473 18.46 -17.71 -15.87
C THR A 473 18.51 -16.80 -17.09
N TYR A 474 19.55 -15.96 -17.17
CA TYR A 474 19.80 -15.06 -18.30
C TYR A 474 20.66 -15.73 -19.36
N SER A 475 20.43 -15.39 -20.63
CA SER A 475 21.18 -15.95 -21.76
C SER A 475 22.58 -15.36 -21.91
N ALA A 476 22.81 -14.16 -21.36
CA ALA A 476 24.09 -13.46 -21.42
C ALA A 476 24.42 -12.77 -20.09
N ALA A 477 25.71 -12.63 -19.81
CA ALA A 477 26.20 -11.77 -18.73
C ALA A 477 25.81 -10.32 -19.00
N GLY A 478 25.47 -9.58 -17.94
CA GLY A 478 25.02 -8.20 -18.06
C GLY A 478 24.32 -7.72 -16.80
N THR A 479 23.99 -6.43 -16.80
CA THR A 479 23.17 -5.81 -15.76
C THR A 479 21.76 -5.67 -16.27
N TYR A 480 20.81 -6.26 -15.56
CA TYR A 480 19.39 -6.24 -15.91
C TYR A 480 18.61 -5.44 -14.87
N THR A 481 17.74 -4.54 -15.32
CA THR A 481 16.81 -3.83 -14.43
C THR A 481 15.61 -4.72 -14.20
N VAL A 482 15.55 -5.34 -13.02
CA VAL A 482 14.45 -6.22 -12.62
C VAL A 482 13.40 -5.40 -11.90
N THR A 483 12.14 -5.58 -12.28
CA THR A 483 11.00 -4.85 -11.75
C THR A 483 9.96 -5.83 -11.18
N LEU A 484 9.54 -5.61 -9.94
CA LEU A 484 8.39 -6.28 -9.33
C LEU A 484 7.27 -5.25 -9.13
N THR A 485 6.12 -5.52 -9.71
CA THR A 485 4.86 -4.82 -9.43
C THR A 485 3.96 -5.73 -8.60
N VAL A 486 3.46 -5.23 -7.48
CA VAL A 486 2.48 -5.91 -6.62
C VAL A 486 1.16 -5.15 -6.64
N THR A 487 0.07 -5.91 -6.56
CA THR A 487 -1.31 -5.39 -6.43
C THR A 487 -1.94 -5.99 -5.20
N ASP A 488 -2.54 -5.17 -4.36
CA ASP A 488 -3.28 -5.61 -3.17
C ASP A 488 -4.71 -6.08 -3.51
N ASP A 489 -5.45 -6.49 -2.48
CA ASP A 489 -6.83 -6.99 -2.56
C ASP A 489 -7.88 -5.89 -2.82
N ASP A 490 -7.51 -4.63 -2.64
CA ASP A 490 -8.35 -3.45 -2.93
C ASP A 490 -7.95 -2.74 -4.25
N GLY A 491 -7.03 -3.34 -5.03
CA GLY A 491 -6.65 -2.98 -6.39
C GLY A 491 -5.58 -1.90 -6.55
N ALA A 492 -4.97 -1.37 -5.49
CA ALA A 492 -3.85 -0.45 -5.60
C ALA A 492 -2.56 -1.21 -5.90
N THR A 493 -1.60 -0.50 -6.48
CA THR A 493 -0.37 -1.12 -6.99
C THR A 493 0.84 -0.30 -6.62
N ASN A 494 1.96 -1.00 -6.42
CA ASN A 494 3.25 -0.37 -6.25
C ASN A 494 4.33 -1.21 -6.93
N THR A 495 5.46 -0.58 -7.23
CA THR A 495 6.53 -1.18 -8.02
C THR A 495 7.89 -0.89 -7.40
N LYS A 496 8.74 -1.92 -7.33
CA LYS A 496 10.16 -1.78 -7.03
C LYS A 496 10.98 -2.20 -8.25
N SER A 497 12.00 -1.41 -8.59
CA SER A 497 13.02 -1.79 -9.57
C SER A 497 14.40 -1.86 -8.93
N GLN A 498 15.20 -2.85 -9.33
CA GLN A 498 16.57 -3.04 -8.87
C GLN A 498 17.45 -3.51 -10.02
N SER A 499 18.64 -2.92 -10.18
CA SER A 499 19.66 -3.44 -11.08
C SER A 499 20.28 -4.71 -10.50
N VAL A 500 20.24 -5.80 -11.27
CA VAL A 500 20.83 -7.09 -10.92
C VAL A 500 21.90 -7.40 -11.97
N SER A 501 23.16 -7.42 -11.54
CA SER A 501 24.27 -7.83 -12.39
C SER A 501 24.45 -9.34 -12.31
N VAL A 502 24.28 -10.01 -13.43
CA VAL A 502 24.61 -11.43 -13.58
C VAL A 502 25.85 -11.53 -14.46
N GLY A 503 26.73 -12.46 -14.12
CA GLY A 503 27.96 -12.69 -14.85
C GLY A 503 28.25 -14.16 -14.89
N THR A 504 29.05 -14.61 -15.86
CA THR A 504 29.77 -15.86 -15.66
C THR A 504 30.59 -15.70 -14.38
N VAL A 505 30.33 -16.51 -13.35
CA VAL A 505 31.19 -16.57 -12.17
C VAL A 505 32.60 -16.71 -12.71
N GLY A 506 33.49 -15.76 -12.40
CA GLY A 506 34.87 -15.85 -12.82
C GLY A 506 35.38 -17.23 -12.45
N ASN A 507 35.81 -18.02 -13.43
CA ASN A 507 36.33 -19.35 -13.20
C ASN A 507 37.77 -19.29 -12.70
N VAL A 508 38.19 -18.18 -12.08
CA VAL A 508 39.53 -17.96 -11.53
C VAL A 508 39.38 -17.63 -10.05
N LEU A 509 39.95 -18.47 -9.19
CA LEU A 509 40.00 -18.29 -7.75
C LEU A 509 41.13 -17.34 -7.39
N THR A 510 40.85 -16.48 -6.40
CA THR A 510 41.83 -15.60 -5.77
C THR A 510 42.20 -16.19 -4.41
N LYS A 511 43.48 -16.13 -4.06
CA LYS A 511 44.02 -16.62 -2.77
C LYS A 511 43.17 -16.16 -1.59
N GLY A 512 42.65 -17.12 -0.83
CA GLY A 512 41.91 -16.91 0.41
C GLY A 512 40.51 -16.30 0.24
N VAL A 513 40.06 -16.06 -0.99
CA VAL A 513 38.74 -15.46 -1.26
C VAL A 513 37.75 -16.57 -1.61
N PRO A 514 36.71 -16.80 -0.79
CA PRO A 514 35.70 -17.81 -1.10
C PRO A 514 34.78 -17.33 -2.23
N VAL A 515 34.49 -18.22 -3.18
CA VAL A 515 33.38 -18.10 -4.12
C VAL A 515 32.20 -18.84 -3.52
N THR A 516 31.10 -18.14 -3.25
CA THR A 516 29.95 -18.67 -2.52
C THR A 516 28.71 -18.81 -3.41
N GLY A 517 27.66 -19.47 -2.92
CA GLY A 517 26.39 -19.60 -3.65
C GLY A 517 26.45 -20.56 -4.84
N LEU A 518 27.43 -21.47 -4.87
CA LEU A 518 27.64 -22.41 -5.96
C LEU A 518 26.54 -23.46 -5.98
N SER A 519 26.01 -23.72 -7.18
CA SER A 519 24.93 -24.68 -7.40
C SER A 519 25.10 -25.38 -8.74
N ALA A 520 24.81 -26.68 -8.80
CA ALA A 520 24.74 -27.42 -10.05
C ALA A 520 23.77 -28.60 -9.94
N ALA A 521 23.23 -29.04 -11.08
CA ALA A 521 22.40 -30.24 -11.16
C ALA A 521 23.26 -31.52 -11.02
N ALA A 522 22.59 -32.65 -10.70
CA ALA A 522 23.26 -33.95 -10.69
C ALA A 522 23.92 -34.24 -12.05
N GLY A 523 25.18 -34.66 -12.02
CA GLY A 523 26.03 -34.90 -13.19
C GLY A 523 26.68 -33.65 -13.81
N ALA A 524 26.23 -32.44 -13.48
CA ALA A 524 26.82 -31.20 -13.99
C ALA A 524 28.12 -30.85 -13.26
N SER A 525 28.98 -30.05 -13.90
CA SER A 525 30.26 -29.61 -13.32
C SER A 525 30.43 -28.09 -13.37
N LEU A 526 30.96 -27.52 -12.29
CA LEU A 526 31.53 -26.17 -12.26
C LEU A 526 33.06 -26.29 -12.31
N ASN A 527 33.72 -25.45 -13.10
CA ASN A 527 35.17 -25.50 -13.29
C ASN A 527 35.79 -24.15 -12.89
N TYR A 528 36.89 -24.23 -12.15
CA TYR A 528 37.68 -23.11 -11.66
C TYR A 528 39.17 -23.33 -11.92
N THR A 529 39.94 -22.26 -11.90
CA THR A 529 41.40 -22.25 -11.98
C THR A 529 41.99 -21.39 -10.89
N MET A 530 43.22 -21.63 -10.49
CA MET A 530 43.96 -20.77 -9.56
C MET A 530 45.42 -20.73 -9.99
N VAL A 531 45.96 -19.54 -10.19
CA VAL A 531 47.40 -19.36 -10.41
C VAL A 531 48.09 -19.38 -9.05
N VAL A 532 48.98 -20.36 -8.87
CA VAL A 532 49.80 -20.52 -7.66
C VAL A 532 51.20 -20.00 -7.98
N PRO A 533 51.70 -18.99 -7.24
CA PRO A 533 53.00 -18.41 -7.51
C PRO A 533 54.13 -19.34 -7.04
N THR A 534 55.33 -19.10 -7.58
CA THR A 534 56.56 -19.73 -7.10
C THR A 534 56.77 -19.45 -5.61
N GLY A 535 57.16 -20.46 -4.84
CA GLY A 535 57.43 -20.35 -3.40
C GLY A 535 56.19 -20.45 -2.50
N ALA A 536 55.01 -20.73 -3.05
CA ALA A 536 53.84 -21.08 -2.27
C ALA A 536 54.04 -22.41 -1.52
N SER A 537 53.46 -22.52 -0.32
CA SER A 537 53.44 -23.75 0.48
C SER A 537 52.02 -24.05 0.93
N ASN A 538 51.74 -25.31 1.30
CA ASN A 538 50.45 -25.71 1.88
C ASN A 538 49.23 -25.20 1.09
N LEU A 539 49.22 -25.40 -0.23
CA LEU A 539 48.05 -25.07 -1.06
C LEU A 539 46.88 -25.95 -0.65
N THR A 540 45.71 -25.33 -0.51
CA THR A 540 44.46 -25.97 -0.16
C THR A 540 43.35 -25.48 -1.07
N PHE A 541 42.49 -26.40 -1.49
CA PHE A 541 41.17 -26.09 -2.03
C PHE A 541 40.15 -26.70 -1.09
N THR A 542 39.28 -25.86 -0.53
CA THR A 542 38.31 -26.27 0.48
C THR A 542 36.91 -25.93 -0.01
N MET A 543 36.05 -26.93 0.01
CA MET A 543 34.63 -26.81 -0.26
C MET A 543 33.84 -26.99 1.05
N SER A 544 32.85 -26.14 1.28
CA SER A 544 32.02 -26.19 2.49
C SER A 544 30.63 -25.58 2.31
N GLY A 545 29.73 -25.90 3.25
CA GLY A 545 28.37 -25.37 3.30
C GLY A 545 27.42 -25.94 2.25
N GLY A 546 26.24 -25.32 2.13
CA GLY A 546 25.23 -25.72 1.15
C GLY A 546 24.49 -27.03 1.48
N THR A 547 23.67 -27.48 0.52
CA THR A 547 22.92 -28.74 0.54
C THR A 547 23.27 -29.59 -0.68
N GLY A 548 22.92 -30.88 -0.67
CA GLY A 548 23.25 -31.82 -1.74
C GLY A 548 24.63 -32.45 -1.60
N ASP A 549 25.19 -32.92 -2.71
CA ASP A 549 26.45 -33.65 -2.75
C ASP A 549 27.28 -33.29 -4.00
N ALA A 550 28.33 -32.50 -3.81
CA ALA A 550 29.30 -32.13 -4.82
C ALA A 550 30.64 -32.83 -4.56
N ASP A 551 31.19 -33.49 -5.58
CA ASP A 551 32.53 -34.09 -5.56
C ASP A 551 33.56 -33.10 -6.13
N MET A 552 34.68 -32.87 -5.42
CA MET A 552 35.80 -32.05 -5.87
C MET A 552 36.93 -32.87 -6.52
N TYR A 553 37.40 -32.39 -7.67
CA TYR A 553 38.57 -32.90 -8.38
C TYR A 553 39.55 -31.76 -8.63
N VAL A 554 40.82 -31.94 -8.32
CA VAL A 554 41.86 -30.92 -8.53
C VAL A 554 43.02 -31.50 -9.33
N LYS A 555 43.55 -30.73 -10.28
CA LYS A 555 44.72 -31.10 -11.09
C LYS A 555 45.57 -29.90 -11.49
N PHE A 556 46.90 -30.02 -11.42
CA PHE A 556 47.86 -29.05 -11.93
C PHE A 556 48.01 -29.12 -13.46
N GLY A 557 48.07 -27.96 -14.11
CA GLY A 557 48.41 -27.80 -15.53
C GLY A 557 47.30 -28.15 -16.53
N SER A 558 46.27 -28.89 -16.14
CA SER A 558 45.13 -29.23 -17.01
C SER A 558 43.85 -29.50 -16.22
N ALA A 559 42.69 -29.46 -16.89
CA ALA A 559 41.41 -29.81 -16.28
C ALA A 559 41.37 -31.29 -15.82
N PRO A 560 40.84 -31.58 -14.62
CA PRO A 560 40.66 -32.96 -14.14
C PRO A 560 39.45 -33.64 -14.81
N THR A 561 39.50 -34.97 -14.87
CA THR A 561 38.39 -35.83 -15.31
C THR A 561 37.96 -36.78 -14.19
N ASP A 562 36.95 -37.62 -14.44
CA ASP A 562 36.47 -38.61 -13.47
C ASP A 562 37.55 -39.65 -13.10
N THR A 563 38.54 -39.86 -13.96
CA THR A 563 39.58 -40.87 -13.80
C THR A 563 41.00 -40.29 -13.76
N VAL A 564 41.18 -38.99 -14.06
CA VAL A 564 42.49 -38.34 -14.09
C VAL A 564 42.44 -37.05 -13.26
N TYR A 565 43.07 -37.08 -12.09
CA TYR A 565 43.14 -35.98 -11.13
C TYR A 565 44.40 -36.13 -10.26
N ASP A 566 44.83 -35.04 -9.64
CA ASP A 566 45.92 -35.07 -8.65
C ASP A 566 45.36 -35.20 -7.22
N CYS A 567 44.14 -34.73 -7.00
CA CYS A 567 43.42 -34.92 -5.74
C CYS A 567 41.90 -35.06 -5.96
N ARG A 568 41.29 -36.01 -5.23
CA ARG A 568 39.85 -36.21 -5.08
C ARG A 568 39.58 -36.71 -3.65
N PRO A 569 38.92 -35.94 -2.77
CA PRO A 569 38.51 -36.40 -1.45
C PRO A 569 37.40 -37.46 -1.60
N TYR A 570 37.43 -38.54 -0.82
CA TYR A 570 36.38 -39.57 -0.82
C TYR A 570 35.44 -39.37 0.37
N THR A 571 34.89 -38.16 0.47
CA THR A 571 33.97 -37.77 1.56
C THR A 571 32.57 -37.61 0.98
N GLY A 572 31.52 -37.98 1.72
CA GLY A 572 30.15 -37.73 1.29
C GLY A 572 29.68 -36.34 1.72
N GLY A 573 29.01 -35.61 0.82
CA GLY A 573 28.48 -34.27 1.06
C GLY A 573 29.49 -33.15 0.76
N ASN A 574 29.06 -31.90 0.90
CA ASN A 574 29.79 -30.74 0.37
C ASN A 574 31.05 -30.30 1.17
N ALA A 575 31.52 -31.10 2.12
CA ALA A 575 32.66 -30.75 2.99
C ALA A 575 33.91 -31.51 2.56
N GLU A 576 34.65 -30.93 1.61
CA GLU A 576 35.80 -31.57 0.98
C GLU A 576 37.04 -30.68 0.97
N THR A 577 38.23 -31.29 1.05
CA THR A 577 39.50 -30.55 1.04
C THR A 577 40.58 -31.29 0.25
N CYS A 578 41.21 -30.60 -0.69
CA CYS A 578 42.42 -31.04 -1.37
C CYS A 578 43.62 -30.22 -0.90
N THR A 579 44.69 -30.89 -0.47
CA THR A 579 45.89 -30.25 0.09
C THR A 579 47.16 -30.68 -0.65
N PHE A 580 48.02 -29.72 -0.93
CA PHE A 580 49.34 -29.91 -1.53
C PHE A 580 50.38 -29.19 -0.67
N ALA A 581 51.14 -29.95 0.12
CA ALA A 581 52.13 -29.39 1.06
C ALA A 581 53.24 -28.59 0.33
N ALA A 582 53.68 -29.08 -0.83
CA ALA A 582 54.67 -28.43 -1.71
C ALA A 582 54.06 -28.26 -3.12
N PRO A 583 53.24 -27.22 -3.36
CA PRO A 583 52.59 -27.00 -4.64
C PRO A 583 53.57 -26.55 -5.73
N GLN A 584 53.30 -26.95 -6.98
CA GLN A 584 54.05 -26.47 -8.14
C GLN A 584 53.59 -25.06 -8.52
N ALA A 585 54.51 -24.22 -8.97
CA ALA A 585 54.15 -22.90 -9.51
C ALA A 585 53.43 -23.06 -10.85
N GLY A 586 52.28 -22.43 -11.02
CA GLY A 586 51.47 -22.52 -12.24
C GLY A 586 49.98 -22.63 -11.95
N THR A 587 49.21 -23.08 -12.94
CA THR A 587 47.74 -23.08 -12.83
C THR A 587 47.22 -24.43 -12.34
N TYR A 588 46.47 -24.40 -11.25
CA TYR A 588 45.66 -25.52 -10.79
C TYR A 588 44.23 -25.38 -11.32
N HIS A 589 43.63 -26.49 -11.75
CA HIS A 589 42.24 -26.58 -12.18
C HIS A 589 41.44 -27.35 -11.13
N VAL A 590 40.28 -26.81 -10.76
CA VAL A 590 39.36 -27.37 -9.77
C VAL A 590 38.02 -27.61 -10.45
N ARG A 591 37.48 -28.83 -10.34
CA ARG A 591 36.17 -29.20 -10.87
C ARG A 591 35.28 -29.68 -9.73
N LEU A 592 34.11 -29.06 -9.58
CA LEU A 592 33.06 -29.50 -8.67
C LEU A 592 31.97 -30.19 -9.48
N LYS A 593 31.75 -31.49 -9.28
CA LYS A 593 30.75 -32.29 -10.00
C LYS A 593 29.62 -32.67 -9.07
N GLY A 594 28.37 -32.38 -9.41
CA GLY A 594 27.24 -32.82 -8.60
C GLY A 594 27.08 -34.33 -8.65
N TYR A 595 27.39 -35.05 -7.58
CA TYR A 595 26.96 -36.44 -7.42
C TYR A 595 25.43 -36.50 -7.25
N SER A 596 24.90 -35.56 -6.47
CA SER A 596 23.50 -35.13 -6.52
C SER A 596 23.42 -33.63 -6.81
N ALA A 597 22.22 -33.09 -7.04
CA ALA A 597 22.07 -31.65 -7.22
C ALA A 597 22.48 -30.94 -5.92
N PHE A 598 23.35 -29.93 -6.01
CA PHE A 598 23.83 -29.17 -4.87
C PHE A 598 23.52 -27.68 -5.02
N SER A 599 23.39 -26.98 -3.89
CA SER A 599 23.11 -25.55 -3.85
C SER A 599 23.71 -24.88 -2.63
N GLY A 600 24.13 -23.62 -2.80
CA GLY A 600 24.68 -22.79 -1.72
C GLY A 600 26.08 -23.18 -1.24
N VAL A 601 26.83 -23.94 -2.04
CA VAL A 601 28.19 -24.39 -1.71
C VAL A 601 29.18 -23.24 -1.83
N SER A 602 30.23 -23.25 -1.00
CA SER A 602 31.35 -22.31 -1.08
C SER A 602 32.65 -23.03 -1.42
N LEU A 603 33.47 -22.45 -2.30
CA LEU A 603 34.79 -22.94 -2.68
C LEU A 603 35.85 -21.87 -2.41
N VAL A 604 36.92 -22.20 -1.70
CA VAL A 604 38.07 -21.32 -1.48
C VAL A 604 39.38 -22.03 -1.84
N GLY A 605 40.23 -21.35 -2.59
CA GLY A 605 41.62 -21.75 -2.80
C GLY A 605 42.54 -20.86 -1.96
N ASP A 606 43.41 -21.44 -1.15
CA ASP A 606 44.38 -20.69 -0.34
C ASP A 606 45.73 -21.40 -0.27
N TYR A 607 46.80 -20.66 -0.07
CA TYR A 607 48.15 -21.17 0.11
C TYR A 607 48.94 -20.28 1.07
N GLY A 608 49.94 -20.85 1.74
CA GLY A 608 50.93 -20.11 2.51
C GLY A 608 51.84 -19.28 1.61
N THR A 609 52.00 -17.99 1.92
CA THR A 609 53.04 -17.12 1.36
C THR A 609 54.17 -17.03 2.39
N GLY A 610 55.07 -18.01 2.38
CA GLY A 610 56.07 -18.13 3.43
C GLY A 610 56.96 -19.34 3.22
N GLY A 611 57.83 -19.26 2.22
CA GLY A 611 59.01 -20.13 2.14
C GLY A 611 60.22 -19.37 2.64
N GLY A 612 60.59 -19.55 3.91
CA GLY A 612 61.87 -19.13 4.51
C GLY A 612 63.06 -19.91 3.98
N GLY A 613 63.13 -20.08 2.65
CA GLY A 613 64.25 -20.66 1.94
C GLY A 613 65.05 -19.58 1.21
N THR A 614 66.30 -19.93 0.90
CA THR A 614 67.23 -19.11 0.14
C THR A 614 66.65 -18.78 -1.23
N GLN A 615 66.57 -17.50 -1.60
CA GLN A 615 66.03 -17.05 -2.88
C GLN A 615 66.90 -15.99 -3.52
N THR A 616 67.18 -16.13 -4.82
CA THR A 616 67.96 -15.19 -5.63
C THR A 616 67.05 -14.34 -6.50
N TYR A 617 67.24 -13.02 -6.42
CA TYR A 617 66.59 -12.02 -7.25
C TYR A 617 67.63 -11.41 -8.16
N SER A 618 67.35 -11.26 -9.46
CA SER A 618 68.33 -10.78 -10.45
C SER A 618 67.75 -9.68 -11.32
N ASN A 619 68.59 -8.74 -11.71
CA ASN A 619 68.34 -7.79 -12.79
C ASN A 619 69.43 -7.98 -13.85
N ALA A 620 69.01 -8.35 -15.07
CA ALA A 620 69.89 -8.58 -16.21
C ALA A 620 69.72 -7.50 -17.31
N ALA A 621 69.08 -6.38 -16.98
CA ALA A 621 68.99 -5.25 -17.90
C ALA A 621 70.27 -4.41 -17.82
N ASP A 622 70.68 -3.90 -18.97
CA ASP A 622 71.83 -3.01 -19.08
C ASP A 622 71.52 -1.64 -18.47
N TYR A 623 72.39 -1.18 -17.57
CA TYR A 623 72.36 0.20 -17.07
C TYR A 623 73.67 0.90 -17.42
N THR A 624 73.61 1.85 -18.33
CA THR A 624 74.78 2.62 -18.80
C THR A 624 75.43 3.38 -17.65
N ILE A 625 76.74 3.19 -17.51
CA ILE A 625 77.63 3.97 -16.65
C ILE A 625 78.29 5.00 -17.57
N SER A 626 77.79 6.23 -17.50
CA SER A 626 78.39 7.38 -18.20
C SER A 626 79.63 7.88 -17.44
N ASP A 627 80.54 8.49 -18.17
CA ASP A 627 81.80 9.04 -17.65
C ASP A 627 81.54 10.00 -16.48
N ASN A 628 82.24 9.78 -15.36
CA ASN A 628 82.14 10.57 -14.13
C ASN A 628 80.70 10.77 -13.60
N ALA A 629 79.87 9.72 -13.67
CA ALA A 629 78.47 9.73 -13.25
C ALA A 629 78.08 8.56 -12.33
N THR A 630 76.93 8.71 -11.66
CA THR A 630 76.30 7.66 -10.86
C THR A 630 75.09 7.07 -11.58
N VAL A 631 74.97 5.73 -11.57
CA VAL A 631 73.79 4.99 -12.04
C VAL A 631 73.30 4.00 -10.99
N ASP A 632 71.98 3.83 -10.90
CA ASP A 632 71.31 2.87 -10.03
C ASP A 632 70.56 1.81 -10.86
N SER A 633 70.84 0.53 -10.60
CA SER A 633 70.06 -0.60 -11.12
C SER A 633 69.19 -1.21 -10.00
N PRO A 634 67.84 -1.19 -10.08
CA PRO A 634 66.96 -1.69 -9.02
C PRO A 634 66.62 -3.19 -9.14
N ILE A 635 66.39 -3.83 -7.99
CA ILE A 635 65.71 -5.13 -7.83
C ILE A 635 64.63 -4.96 -6.76
N THR A 636 63.37 -5.25 -7.10
CA THR A 636 62.26 -5.21 -6.14
C THR A 636 62.02 -6.60 -5.55
N VAL A 637 62.14 -6.71 -4.22
CA VAL A 637 61.75 -7.88 -3.44
C VAL A 637 60.37 -7.61 -2.87
N SER A 638 59.39 -8.42 -3.23
CA SER A 638 58.00 -8.31 -2.78
C SER A 638 57.51 -9.61 -2.16
N GLY A 639 56.53 -9.53 -1.26
CA GLY A 639 55.87 -10.71 -0.68
C GLY A 639 56.70 -11.48 0.34
N ARG A 640 57.79 -10.87 0.86
CA ARG A 640 58.60 -11.43 1.94
C ARG A 640 58.39 -10.63 3.23
N THR A 641 58.62 -11.25 4.39
CA THR A 641 58.49 -10.61 5.72
C THR A 641 59.78 -10.77 6.53
N GLY A 642 60.07 -9.83 7.44
CA GLY A 642 61.26 -9.87 8.29
C GLY A 642 62.47 -9.09 7.74
N THR A 643 63.61 -9.26 8.40
CA THR A 643 64.89 -8.66 7.99
C THR A 643 65.69 -9.58 7.07
N ALA A 644 66.63 -9.02 6.32
CA ALA A 644 67.54 -9.78 5.48
C ALA A 644 68.46 -10.69 6.33
N PRO A 645 69.12 -11.73 5.79
CA PRO A 645 69.98 -12.58 6.60
C PRO A 645 71.37 -11.93 6.80
N SER A 646 72.14 -12.47 7.73
CA SER A 646 73.52 -12.03 7.98
C SER A 646 74.55 -12.57 6.98
N ASN A 647 74.12 -13.38 6.02
CA ASN A 647 74.96 -14.02 5.00
C ASN A 647 74.37 -13.86 3.58
N ALA A 648 73.70 -12.74 3.29
CA ALA A 648 73.15 -12.46 1.97
C ALA A 648 74.27 -12.38 0.93
N SER A 649 74.05 -12.94 -0.26
CA SER A 649 75.07 -12.99 -1.32
C SER A 649 74.69 -12.08 -2.47
N VAL A 650 75.58 -11.17 -2.87
CA VAL A 650 75.39 -10.26 -4.00
C VAL A 650 76.40 -10.60 -5.08
N THR A 651 75.91 -10.97 -6.25
CA THR A 651 76.75 -11.21 -7.44
C THR A 651 76.56 -10.08 -8.43
N VAL A 652 77.66 -9.49 -8.90
CA VAL A 652 77.64 -8.39 -9.87
C VAL A 652 78.46 -8.76 -11.09
N ALA A 653 77.98 -8.32 -12.26
CA ALA A 653 78.68 -8.33 -13.52
C ALA A 653 78.60 -6.93 -14.15
N ILE A 654 79.72 -6.21 -14.10
CA ILE A 654 79.86 -4.85 -14.62
C ILE A 654 80.97 -4.85 -15.67
N VAL A 655 80.69 -4.22 -16.80
CA VAL A 655 81.65 -3.99 -17.89
C VAL A 655 82.05 -2.53 -17.89
N HIS A 656 83.33 -2.20 -17.81
CA HIS A 656 83.85 -0.83 -17.75
C HIS A 656 85.33 -0.76 -18.16
N THR A 657 85.72 0.16 -19.03
CA THR A 657 87.09 0.22 -19.58
C THR A 657 88.21 0.43 -18.54
N TYR A 658 87.88 0.88 -17.34
CA TYR A 658 88.79 0.88 -16.20
C TYR A 658 88.06 0.72 -14.85
N GLN A 659 88.23 -0.42 -14.16
CA GLN A 659 87.51 -0.68 -12.89
C GLN A 659 88.03 0.14 -11.70
N GLY A 660 89.23 0.74 -11.82
CA GLY A 660 89.84 1.57 -10.78
C GLY A 660 89.08 2.87 -10.50
N ASP A 661 88.17 3.25 -11.39
CA ASP A 661 87.39 4.48 -11.24
C ASP A 661 86.06 4.26 -10.51
N LEU A 662 85.62 3.01 -10.46
CA LEU A 662 84.30 2.65 -9.96
C LEU A 662 84.28 2.53 -8.44
N LYS A 663 83.25 3.13 -7.85
CA LYS A 663 82.74 2.76 -6.52
C LYS A 663 81.39 2.07 -6.70
N VAL A 664 81.27 0.86 -6.18
CA VAL A 664 80.06 0.04 -6.28
C VAL A 664 79.52 -0.23 -4.89
N ASP A 665 78.30 0.21 -4.63
CA ASP A 665 77.59 0.04 -3.37
C ASP A 665 76.26 -0.70 -3.60
N LEU A 666 75.93 -1.64 -2.73
CA LEU A 666 74.55 -2.10 -2.58
C LEU A 666 73.80 -1.08 -1.72
N VAL A 667 72.64 -0.64 -2.18
CA VAL A 667 71.73 0.26 -1.47
C VAL A 667 70.54 -0.55 -0.97
N ALA A 668 70.36 -0.57 0.35
CA ALA A 668 69.22 -1.19 1.00
C ALA A 668 67.93 -0.35 0.82
N PRO A 669 66.73 -0.92 1.07
CA PRO A 669 65.47 -0.21 0.89
C PRO A 669 65.32 1.06 1.75
N ASP A 670 66.01 1.12 2.88
CA ASP A 670 66.07 2.28 3.77
C ASP A 670 67.10 3.34 3.33
N GLY A 671 67.93 3.03 2.33
CA GLY A 671 69.01 3.88 1.82
C GLY A 671 70.41 3.56 2.36
N SER A 672 70.56 2.60 3.28
CA SER A 672 71.85 2.20 3.83
C SER A 672 72.78 1.64 2.75
N LEU A 673 74.08 2.00 2.80
CA LEU A 673 75.07 1.67 1.77
C LEU A 673 76.05 0.60 2.25
N TYR A 674 76.21 -0.44 1.43
CA TYR A 674 77.14 -1.54 1.67
C TYR A 674 78.15 -1.60 0.53
N ASN A 675 79.41 -1.28 0.82
CA ASN A 675 80.44 -1.19 -0.22
C ASN A 675 80.82 -2.57 -0.74
N LEU A 676 80.70 -2.76 -2.06
CA LEU A 676 81.12 -3.96 -2.76
C LEU A 676 82.48 -3.77 -3.43
N HIS A 677 82.74 -2.58 -3.95
CA HIS A 677 83.99 -2.20 -4.64
C HIS A 677 84.30 -0.72 -4.38
N ASN A 678 85.57 -0.37 -4.21
CA ASN A 678 85.95 1.03 -4.01
C ASN A 678 87.30 1.33 -4.65
N ARG A 679 87.28 1.66 -5.94
CA ARG A 679 88.41 2.25 -6.67
C ARG A 679 89.72 1.46 -6.54
N THR A 680 89.62 0.13 -6.52
CA THR A 680 90.76 -0.78 -6.47
C THR A 680 90.87 -1.56 -7.78
N GLY A 681 92.08 -2.01 -8.12
CA GLY A 681 92.38 -2.66 -9.40
C GLY A 681 93.12 -1.75 -10.39
N GLY A 682 93.43 -2.28 -11.58
CA GLY A 682 94.08 -1.57 -12.69
C GLY A 682 93.27 -1.70 -13.99
N SER A 683 93.94 -1.82 -15.13
CA SER A 683 93.35 -1.87 -16.49
C SER A 683 92.60 -3.16 -16.84
N ALA A 684 91.92 -3.78 -15.87
CA ALA A 684 91.02 -4.90 -16.14
C ALA A 684 89.59 -4.36 -16.27
N ASP A 685 88.95 -4.72 -17.38
CA ASP A 685 87.76 -4.02 -17.86
C ASP A 685 86.43 -4.47 -17.20
N ASN A 686 86.44 -5.42 -16.26
CA ASN A 686 85.18 -5.97 -15.75
C ASN A 686 85.23 -6.25 -14.24
N ILE A 687 84.14 -5.94 -13.54
CA ILE A 687 83.90 -6.35 -12.15
C ILE A 687 82.89 -7.49 -12.16
N ASN A 688 83.40 -8.72 -12.10
CA ASN A 688 82.60 -9.94 -11.99
C ASN A 688 82.91 -10.63 -10.66
N LYS A 689 82.08 -10.40 -9.63
CA LYS A 689 82.34 -10.95 -8.29
C LYS A 689 81.07 -11.21 -7.49
N THR A 690 81.21 -12.08 -6.50
CA THR A 690 80.19 -12.38 -5.49
C THR A 690 80.69 -11.95 -4.12
N VAL A 691 79.91 -11.14 -3.41
CA VAL A 691 80.22 -10.63 -2.06
C VAL A 691 79.14 -11.11 -1.09
N THR A 692 79.56 -11.61 0.07
CA THR A 692 78.62 -11.95 1.15
C THR A 692 78.56 -10.80 2.15
N LEU A 693 77.35 -10.34 2.47
CA LEU A 693 77.09 -9.20 3.34
C LEU A 693 76.21 -9.60 4.51
N ASN A 694 76.47 -9.01 5.66
CA ASN A 694 75.53 -9.05 6.78
C ASN A 694 74.51 -7.93 6.62
N LEU A 695 73.28 -8.30 6.29
CA LEU A 695 72.17 -7.38 6.09
C LEU A 695 71.08 -7.58 7.16
N SER A 696 71.41 -8.17 8.31
CA SER A 696 70.40 -8.58 9.30
C SER A 696 69.60 -7.46 9.94
N THR A 697 70.06 -6.22 9.78
CA THR A 697 69.39 -5.00 10.22
C THR A 697 68.44 -4.42 9.18
N GLU A 698 68.52 -4.88 7.93
CA GLU A 698 67.76 -4.33 6.81
C GLU A 698 66.43 -5.04 6.61
N ALA A 699 65.39 -4.29 6.23
CA ALA A 699 64.12 -4.90 5.82
C ALA A 699 64.32 -5.72 4.54
N LEU A 700 63.90 -6.99 4.54
CA LEU A 700 64.09 -7.87 3.38
C LEU A 700 63.19 -7.47 2.21
N ASN A 701 61.99 -7.00 2.51
CA ASN A 701 60.99 -6.55 1.54
C ASN A 701 61.24 -5.09 1.15
N GLY A 702 61.35 -4.79 -0.14
CA GLY A 702 61.63 -3.44 -0.62
C GLY A 702 62.42 -3.42 -1.93
N THR A 703 62.77 -2.21 -2.38
CA THR A 703 63.61 -2.04 -3.58
C THR A 703 65.06 -1.90 -3.17
N TRP A 704 65.85 -2.92 -3.50
CA TRP A 704 67.30 -2.92 -3.39
C TRP A 704 67.90 -2.33 -4.67
N LYS A 705 69.03 -1.63 -4.58
CA LYS A 705 69.70 -1.09 -5.77
C LYS A 705 71.18 -1.42 -5.77
N LEU A 706 71.74 -1.66 -6.95
CA LEU A 706 73.17 -1.59 -7.17
C LEU A 706 73.51 -0.20 -7.69
N ARG A 707 74.25 0.56 -6.89
CA ARG A 707 74.73 1.91 -7.25
C ARG A 707 76.17 1.82 -7.72
N VAL A 708 76.43 2.26 -8.94
CA VAL A 708 77.77 2.37 -9.49
C VAL A 708 78.06 3.84 -9.74
N ASN A 709 79.13 4.34 -9.13
CA ASN A 709 79.64 5.68 -9.36
C ASN A 709 81.00 5.60 -10.03
N ASP A 710 81.11 6.13 -11.23
CA ASP A 710 82.38 6.43 -11.85
C ASP A 710 82.90 7.78 -11.32
N ASN A 711 84.13 7.81 -10.81
CA ASN A 711 84.70 9.03 -10.22
C ASN A 711 86.05 9.43 -10.84
N ALA A 712 86.37 8.94 -12.04
CA ALA A 712 87.42 9.54 -12.85
C ALA A 712 86.88 9.83 -14.25
N GLY A 713 87.67 10.52 -15.06
CA GLY A 713 87.28 10.89 -16.42
C GLY A 713 87.98 10.03 -17.46
N GLY A 714 87.29 9.69 -18.54
CA GLY A 714 87.84 9.05 -19.74
C GLY A 714 87.40 7.62 -19.99
N ASP A 715 86.62 7.02 -19.09
CA ASP A 715 86.21 5.62 -19.13
C ASP A 715 84.69 5.49 -18.99
N THR A 716 84.08 4.50 -19.63
CA THR A 716 82.62 4.29 -19.57
C THR A 716 82.28 2.80 -19.57
N GLY A 717 81.03 2.47 -19.24
CA GLY A 717 80.62 1.08 -19.19
C GLY A 717 79.13 0.86 -18.96
N LYS A 718 78.81 -0.31 -18.41
CA LYS A 718 77.45 -0.68 -18.00
C LYS A 718 77.44 -1.69 -16.86
N ILE A 719 76.39 -1.63 -16.04
CA ILE A 719 75.97 -2.79 -15.26
C ILE A 719 75.30 -3.73 -16.25
N ASP A 720 75.89 -4.89 -16.49
CA ASP A 720 75.38 -5.91 -17.42
C ASP A 720 74.33 -6.78 -16.70
N SER A 721 74.66 -7.25 -15.50
CA SER A 721 73.69 -7.90 -14.63
C SER A 721 74.12 -7.90 -13.17
N TRP A 722 73.18 -8.08 -12.26
CA TRP A 722 73.47 -8.40 -10.87
C TRP A 722 72.33 -9.17 -10.22
N SER A 723 72.64 -9.86 -9.11
CA SER A 723 71.66 -10.57 -8.32
C SER A 723 71.95 -10.49 -6.84
N ILE A 724 70.91 -10.55 -6.02
CA ILE A 724 71.00 -10.67 -4.56
C ILE A 724 70.24 -11.92 -4.10
N THR A 725 70.88 -12.69 -3.23
CA THR A 725 70.35 -13.91 -2.63
C THR A 725 70.18 -13.71 -1.13
N PHE A 726 68.94 -13.89 -0.64
CA PHE A 726 68.58 -13.84 0.78
C PHE A 726 68.26 -15.23 1.33
#